data_AF-A0A968Q7I8-F1
#
_entry.id   AF-A0A968Q7I8-F1
#
_cell.length_a   1.000
_cell.length_b   1.000
_cell.length_c   1.000
_cell.angle_alpha   90.00
_cell.angle_beta   90.00
_cell.angle_gamma   90.00
#
_symmetry.space_group_name_H-M   'P 1'
#
loop_
_entity.id
_entity.type
_entity.pdbx_description
1 polymer ?
#
loop_
_entity_poly.entity_id
_entity_poly.type
_entity_poly.pdbx_seq_one_letter_code
_entity_poly.pdbx_strand_id
1 'polypeptide(L)'
;MAEFTLQLFHAADQEAGIPALTDAPRFSAVLNALKAQDLDADGVPGFANTLILSSGDAYIPGVFLNASEDAFGGIGRGDILIQNELGFQAIAFGNHEFDLGTGLVANLIKPGEDDPATPVNEAYPGTAFPYLSSNLDFTTDTNTAGLVVPDAQAPQPNSIAASTVIEVNGELIGVVGATTPTIDNVNVRISSPGDITVLPQPFDASPTAAQLDALAAEIQADVDALLAANPGLNKVVLLAHMQQIAIEQELAQRLSNVDIIVAGGSNTRLFDANDRPRPGDSVQGVYPIVRTGRDGNPVAVVNTDGNYKYVGRLVIDFTEAGVIVPESYNPAISGAYATDDLGVTEVGGTGLVDPEIQAVVDALEDVIIASESNVFGISEVFLEGDARVRTQETNLGNLTADANLAVAKQVDESVVISLKNGGGIRDNIGRVLVPTGGTGDPEFLPNEEIPGVKPAGGISETDIANALRFNNELSLLTVTATELLALVEHGVASSSTDDSVTPGRFPQIGGFSFSFDVNAAPGDRVQSLAIENADGSDIDVVVQNGEIVGDPSRTFRLVTLSFLADGGDGFPFPTGDAVNRVDLVTEDPEAPTPDIRTGNATFAADFSEQDALAEYLFDNFGETSPFNRAETSREQDTRIQNLIFREDTVIGSASPGGPGGALLDLRDIVGDVDTAFVVNREAAFNNFVGFYRIADTNGGIDTNGDGTVDLVPGDAGYTTAALDALADDIAITTPNLIQSGFEAAVAGVASMPQF
;
A
#
# COMPACT_ATOMS: atom_id res chain seq x y z
N MET A 1 -43.41 28.34 10.00
CA MET A 1 -43.03 28.91 8.69
C MET A 1 -41.53 28.87 8.65
N ALA A 2 -40.92 28.51 7.52
CA ALA A 2 -39.46 28.54 7.37
C ALA A 2 -38.97 29.99 7.53
N GLU A 3 -37.91 30.17 8.31
CA GLU A 3 -37.23 31.48 8.42
C GLU A 3 -35.92 31.50 7.62
N PHE A 4 -35.30 30.34 7.42
CA PHE A 4 -34.05 30.19 6.68
C PHE A 4 -34.08 28.91 5.85
N THR A 5 -33.62 28.99 4.60
CA THR A 5 -33.44 27.82 3.73
C THR A 5 -31.96 27.71 3.41
N LEU A 6 -31.34 26.58 3.71
CA LEU A 6 -29.94 26.30 3.43
C LEU A 6 -29.82 25.55 2.10
N GLN A 7 -28.84 25.92 1.28
CA GLN A 7 -28.30 25.05 0.22
C GLN A 7 -26.91 24.58 0.65
N LEU A 8 -26.74 23.27 0.77
CA LEU A 8 -25.46 22.63 1.04
C LEU A 8 -25.05 21.83 -0.19
N PHE A 9 -23.97 22.25 -0.85
CA PHE A 9 -23.21 21.39 -1.74
C PHE A 9 -22.22 20.57 -0.91
N HIS A 10 -22.13 19.28 -1.21
CA HIS A 10 -21.20 18.41 -0.51
C HIS A 10 -20.60 17.34 -1.43
N ALA A 11 -19.44 16.84 -0.99
CA ALA A 11 -18.74 15.71 -1.56
C ALA A 11 -17.96 14.99 -0.45
N ALA A 12 -17.55 13.77 -0.74
CA ALA A 12 -16.68 12.95 0.08
C ALA A 12 -15.77 12.16 -0.86
N ASP A 13 -14.68 11.62 -0.33
CA ASP A 13 -13.93 10.55 -1.00
C ASP A 13 -13.43 10.99 -2.39
N GLN A 14 -12.96 12.24 -2.51
CA GLN A 14 -12.48 12.77 -3.79
C GLN A 14 -11.37 11.89 -4.37
N GLU A 15 -10.48 11.35 -3.54
CA GLU A 15 -9.58 10.21 -3.83
C GLU A 15 -9.15 10.15 -5.29
N ALA A 16 -8.54 11.24 -5.77
CA ALA A 16 -8.39 11.44 -7.20
C ALA A 16 -7.57 10.29 -7.80
N GLY A 17 -8.19 9.63 -8.78
CA GLY A 17 -7.54 8.60 -9.60
C GLY A 17 -7.53 9.02 -11.06
N ILE A 18 -7.13 8.12 -11.95
CA ILE A 18 -7.19 8.40 -13.41
C ILE A 18 -8.57 8.90 -13.87
N PRO A 19 -9.73 8.39 -13.38
CA PRO A 19 -11.03 8.93 -13.75
C PRO A 19 -11.23 10.42 -13.40
N ALA A 20 -10.54 10.94 -12.39
CA ALA A 20 -10.64 12.34 -11.97
C ALA A 20 -10.13 13.32 -13.03
N LEU A 21 -9.25 12.87 -13.95
CA LEU A 21 -8.83 13.66 -15.11
C LEU A 21 -10.01 14.07 -16.01
N THR A 22 -11.13 13.35 -15.94
CA THR A 22 -12.36 13.74 -16.63
C THR A 22 -13.45 14.17 -15.66
N ASP A 23 -13.57 13.49 -14.52
CA ASP A 23 -14.68 13.71 -13.60
C ASP A 23 -14.52 15.00 -12.77
N ALA A 24 -13.32 15.45 -12.41
CA ALA A 24 -13.13 16.71 -11.68
C ALA A 24 -13.50 17.97 -12.50
N PRO A 25 -13.08 18.11 -13.78
CA PRO A 25 -13.57 19.20 -14.64
C PRO A 25 -15.09 19.16 -14.81
N ARG A 26 -15.69 17.98 -14.97
CA ARG A 26 -17.15 17.86 -15.09
C ARG A 26 -17.88 18.13 -13.78
N PHE A 27 -17.30 17.76 -12.64
CA PHE A 27 -17.80 18.12 -11.31
C PHE A 27 -17.88 19.64 -11.17
N SER A 28 -16.83 20.36 -11.58
CA SER A 28 -16.83 21.83 -11.58
C SER A 28 -17.96 22.40 -12.46
N ALA A 29 -18.19 21.80 -13.64
CA ALA A 29 -19.26 22.23 -14.54
C ALA A 29 -20.66 22.02 -13.95
N VAL A 30 -20.89 20.87 -13.32
CA VAL A 30 -22.14 20.58 -12.61
C VAL A 30 -22.33 21.55 -11.44
N LEU A 31 -21.30 21.70 -10.60
CA LEU A 31 -21.34 22.59 -9.44
C LEU A 31 -21.62 24.05 -9.87
N ASN A 32 -20.93 24.54 -10.89
CA ASN A 32 -21.11 25.90 -11.42
C ASN A 32 -22.52 26.11 -11.99
N ALA A 33 -23.07 25.12 -12.70
CA ALA A 33 -24.44 25.18 -13.20
C ALA A 33 -25.46 25.25 -12.06
N LEU A 34 -25.30 24.42 -11.03
CA LEU A 34 -26.19 24.38 -9.88
C LEU A 34 -26.06 25.66 -9.03
N LYS A 35 -24.83 26.18 -8.82
CA LYS A 35 -24.57 27.45 -8.13
C LYS A 35 -25.20 28.65 -8.83
N ALA A 36 -25.40 28.61 -10.14
CA ALA A 36 -26.02 29.69 -10.90
C ALA A 36 -27.56 29.68 -10.85
N GLN A 37 -28.18 28.63 -10.29
CA GLN A 37 -29.64 28.55 -10.20
C GLN A 37 -30.18 29.54 -9.16
N ASP A 38 -31.09 30.41 -9.61
CA ASP A 38 -31.82 31.38 -8.78
C ASP A 38 -32.96 30.66 -8.02
N LEU A 39 -32.65 30.21 -6.80
CA LEU A 39 -33.60 29.43 -5.98
C LEU A 39 -34.61 30.30 -5.23
N ASP A 40 -34.26 31.54 -4.89
CA ASP A 40 -35.15 32.47 -4.18
C ASP A 40 -35.98 33.35 -5.13
N ALA A 41 -35.75 33.22 -6.43
CA ALA A 41 -36.42 33.93 -7.51
C ALA A 41 -36.30 35.46 -7.38
N ASP A 42 -35.17 35.94 -6.86
CA ASP A 42 -34.87 37.37 -6.71
C ASP A 42 -34.40 38.04 -8.03
N GLY A 43 -34.14 37.23 -9.06
CA GLY A 43 -33.68 37.64 -10.38
C GLY A 43 -32.15 37.75 -10.50
N VAL A 44 -31.41 37.33 -9.49
CA VAL A 44 -29.94 37.26 -9.45
C VAL A 44 -29.52 35.78 -9.49
N PRO A 45 -28.62 35.37 -10.41
CA PRO A 45 -28.12 34.00 -10.42
C PRO A 45 -27.49 33.57 -9.09
N GLY A 46 -27.95 32.44 -8.58
CA GLY A 46 -27.45 31.77 -7.41
C GLY A 46 -28.35 31.87 -6.19
N PHE A 47 -27.80 31.52 -5.03
CA PHE A 47 -28.56 31.49 -3.79
C PHE A 47 -27.66 31.86 -2.61
N ALA A 48 -27.99 32.94 -1.90
CA ALA A 48 -27.12 33.55 -0.90
C ALA A 48 -26.80 32.62 0.28
N ASN A 49 -27.69 31.67 0.59
CA ASN A 49 -27.56 30.75 1.71
C ASN A 49 -26.87 29.45 1.27
N THR A 50 -25.72 29.56 0.58
CA THR A 50 -25.00 28.40 0.02
C THR A 50 -23.74 28.07 0.82
N LEU A 51 -23.56 26.79 1.13
CA LEU A 51 -22.31 26.20 1.62
C LEU A 51 -21.75 25.17 0.64
N ILE A 52 -20.43 25.01 0.63
CA ILE A 52 -19.70 23.97 -0.13
C ILE A 52 -18.71 23.30 0.84
N LEU A 53 -18.97 22.06 1.24
CA LEU A 53 -18.20 21.35 2.27
C LEU A 53 -17.80 19.95 1.80
N SER A 54 -16.71 19.40 2.33
CA SER A 54 -16.32 18.01 2.05
C SER A 54 -16.00 17.23 3.32
N SER A 55 -16.38 15.96 3.36
CA SER A 55 -16.14 15.06 4.49
C SER A 55 -14.84 14.26 4.37
N GLY A 56 -13.82 14.73 3.64
CA GLY A 56 -12.46 14.18 3.69
C GLY A 56 -12.12 13.18 2.59
N ASP A 57 -10.90 12.64 2.66
CA ASP A 57 -10.20 11.95 1.57
C ASP A 57 -10.14 12.81 0.29
N ALA A 58 -9.68 14.04 0.48
CA ALA A 58 -9.44 15.00 -0.59
C ALA A 58 -8.40 14.53 -1.61
N TYR A 59 -7.53 13.61 -1.18
CA TYR A 59 -6.50 12.95 -1.98
C TYR A 59 -6.22 11.54 -1.45
N ILE A 60 -5.62 10.70 -2.30
CA ILE A 60 -5.20 9.33 -1.97
C ILE A 60 -3.85 9.05 -2.65
N PRO A 61 -2.94 8.25 -2.06
CA PRO A 61 -1.76 7.79 -2.78
C PRO A 61 -2.12 7.09 -4.09
N GLY A 62 -1.44 7.48 -5.16
CA GLY A 62 -1.66 6.93 -6.48
C GLY A 62 -1.06 7.80 -7.58
N VAL A 63 -1.28 7.37 -8.81
CA VAL A 63 -0.72 8.01 -10.02
C VAL A 63 -1.09 9.50 -10.10
N PHE A 64 -2.33 9.86 -9.78
CA PHE A 64 -2.80 11.24 -9.80
C PHE A 64 -2.08 12.12 -8.77
N LEU A 65 -1.99 11.66 -7.52
CA LEU A 65 -1.29 12.36 -6.44
C LEU A 65 0.20 12.56 -6.78
N ASN A 66 0.86 11.50 -7.27
CA ASN A 66 2.29 11.51 -7.56
C ASN A 66 2.63 12.41 -8.74
N ALA A 67 1.78 12.48 -9.77
CA ALA A 67 1.97 13.38 -10.92
C ALA A 67 2.02 14.87 -10.54
N SER A 68 1.49 15.25 -9.37
CA SER A 68 1.60 16.61 -8.87
C SER A 68 3.03 17.04 -8.57
N GLU A 69 3.96 16.12 -8.33
CA GLU A 69 5.37 16.45 -8.08
C GLU A 69 5.98 17.14 -9.31
N ASP A 70 5.84 16.53 -10.48
CA ASP A 70 6.37 17.09 -11.74
C ASP A 70 5.49 18.20 -12.30
N ALA A 71 4.17 18.17 -12.04
CA ALA A 71 3.26 19.19 -12.53
C ALA A 71 3.31 20.49 -11.70
N PHE A 72 3.52 20.39 -10.37
CA PHE A 72 3.34 21.50 -9.42
C PHE A 72 4.45 21.62 -8.35
N GLY A 73 5.54 20.88 -8.48
CA GLY A 73 6.69 20.95 -7.56
C GLY A 73 6.41 20.36 -6.16
N GLY A 74 5.44 19.46 -6.05
CA GLY A 74 5.18 18.72 -4.82
C GLY A 74 4.01 17.75 -4.94
N ILE A 75 4.18 16.54 -4.40
CA ILE A 75 3.16 15.48 -4.33
C ILE A 75 1.86 16.03 -3.76
N GLY A 76 0.72 15.71 -4.40
CA GLY A 76 -0.64 16.07 -4.01
C GLY A 76 -1.04 17.55 -4.16
N ARG A 77 -0.17 18.43 -4.65
CA ARG A 77 -0.51 19.85 -4.84
C ARG A 77 -1.63 20.05 -5.86
N GLY A 78 -1.69 19.22 -6.90
CA GLY A 78 -2.76 19.25 -7.90
C GLY A 78 -4.13 18.99 -7.28
N ASP A 79 -4.22 18.00 -6.38
CA ASP A 79 -5.45 17.72 -5.62
C ASP A 79 -5.92 18.97 -4.85
N ILE A 80 -5.04 19.61 -4.08
CA ILE A 80 -5.39 20.79 -3.28
C ILE A 80 -5.76 21.98 -4.16
N LEU A 81 -5.09 22.19 -5.30
CA LEU A 81 -5.47 23.23 -6.25
C LEU A 81 -6.89 23.01 -6.79
N ILE A 82 -7.26 21.76 -7.12
CA ILE A 82 -8.65 21.44 -7.52
C ILE A 82 -9.62 21.74 -6.37
N GLN A 83 -9.32 21.33 -5.13
CA GLN A 83 -10.19 21.62 -3.98
C GLN A 83 -10.37 23.13 -3.74
N ASN A 84 -9.29 23.90 -3.90
CA ASN A 84 -9.30 25.35 -3.76
C ASN A 84 -10.23 26.00 -4.80
N GLU A 85 -10.12 25.61 -6.08
CA GLU A 85 -10.95 26.15 -7.17
C GLU A 85 -12.42 25.71 -7.07
N LEU A 86 -12.69 24.50 -6.56
CA LEU A 86 -14.07 24.08 -6.24
C LEU A 86 -14.72 24.94 -5.15
N GLY A 87 -13.91 25.65 -4.36
CA GLY A 87 -14.36 26.61 -3.37
C GLY A 87 -14.89 25.95 -2.10
N PHE A 88 -14.33 24.79 -1.72
CA PHE A 88 -14.63 24.19 -0.42
C PHE A 88 -14.28 25.16 0.72
N GLN A 89 -15.21 25.30 1.66
CA GLN A 89 -15.06 26.26 2.77
C GLN A 89 -14.47 25.61 4.03
N ALA A 90 -14.59 24.28 4.13
CA ALA A 90 -13.94 23.42 5.12
C ALA A 90 -13.98 21.99 4.61
N ILE A 91 -12.95 21.21 4.97
CA ILE A 91 -12.85 19.78 4.65
C ILE A 91 -12.56 19.02 5.94
N ALA A 92 -13.24 17.90 6.22
CA ALA A 92 -12.85 17.03 7.34
C ALA A 92 -11.60 16.21 6.97
N PHE A 93 -10.81 15.78 7.96
CA PHE A 93 -9.83 14.73 7.70
C PHE A 93 -10.54 13.38 7.48
N GLY A 94 -10.22 12.69 6.40
CA GLY A 94 -10.44 11.27 6.20
C GLY A 94 -9.21 10.44 6.59
N ASN A 95 -9.17 9.18 6.18
CA ASN A 95 -8.02 8.32 6.47
C ASN A 95 -6.87 8.55 5.48
N HIS A 96 -7.15 8.74 4.20
CA HIS A 96 -6.14 8.76 3.15
C HIS A 96 -5.25 10.00 3.21
N GLU A 97 -5.68 11.07 3.89
CA GLU A 97 -4.80 12.18 4.25
C GLU A 97 -3.52 11.71 4.99
N PHE A 98 -3.60 10.64 5.78
CA PHE A 98 -2.48 10.20 6.64
C PHE A 98 -1.66 9.05 6.05
N ASP A 99 -1.95 8.57 4.85
CA ASP A 99 -1.29 7.37 4.31
C ASP A 99 0.22 7.53 4.15
N LEU A 100 0.63 8.72 3.68
CA LEU A 100 2.04 9.10 3.52
C LEU A 100 2.57 9.88 4.74
N GLY A 101 1.83 9.85 5.84
CA GLY A 101 2.21 10.43 7.13
C GLY A 101 1.99 11.94 7.26
N THR A 102 2.18 12.45 8.48
CA THR A 102 1.86 13.83 8.87
C THR A 102 2.75 14.89 8.22
N GLY A 103 3.89 14.48 7.66
CA GLY A 103 4.78 15.36 6.88
C GLY A 103 4.13 15.82 5.57
N LEU A 104 3.51 14.91 4.81
CA LEU A 104 2.80 15.28 3.58
C LEU A 104 1.57 16.14 3.90
N VAL A 105 0.79 15.76 4.93
CA VAL A 105 -0.35 16.56 5.41
C VAL A 105 0.08 18.01 5.66
N ALA A 106 1.16 18.22 6.41
CA ALA A 106 1.64 19.55 6.72
C ALA A 106 2.15 20.31 5.47
N ASN A 107 2.77 19.63 4.52
CA ASN A 107 3.26 20.21 3.27
C ASN A 107 2.12 20.63 2.33
N LEU A 108 1.01 19.89 2.32
CA LEU A 108 -0.17 20.23 1.53
C LEU A 108 -0.98 21.36 2.17
N ILE A 109 -1.05 21.41 3.51
CA ILE A 109 -1.78 22.49 4.19
C ILE A 109 -1.03 23.83 4.07
N LYS A 110 0.30 23.83 4.14
CA LYS A 110 1.10 25.08 4.16
C LYS A 110 1.34 25.62 2.75
N PRO A 111 1.43 26.95 2.58
CA PRO A 111 1.98 27.53 1.36
C PRO A 111 3.43 27.05 1.15
N GLY A 112 3.77 26.75 -0.10
CA GLY A 112 5.13 26.46 -0.53
C GLY A 112 5.82 27.73 -1.02
N GLU A 113 7.12 27.86 -0.76
CA GLU A 113 7.95 28.88 -1.43
C GLU A 113 8.42 28.36 -2.79
N ASP A 114 8.66 29.29 -3.73
CA ASP A 114 9.30 28.97 -5.01
C ASP A 114 10.67 28.35 -4.73
N ASP A 115 10.89 27.12 -5.21
CA ASP A 115 12.22 26.54 -5.23
C ASP A 115 12.88 26.88 -6.59
N PRO A 116 13.88 27.78 -6.63
CA PRO A 116 14.56 28.10 -7.88
C PRO A 116 15.33 26.92 -8.49
N ALA A 117 15.47 25.80 -7.76
CA ALA A 117 16.02 24.54 -8.27
C ALA A 117 14.98 23.67 -8.99
N THR A 118 13.68 23.89 -8.80
CA THR A 118 12.64 23.12 -9.50
C THR A 118 12.28 23.77 -10.84
N PRO A 119 12.13 22.99 -11.94
CA PRO A 119 11.71 23.54 -13.25
C PRO A 119 10.30 24.15 -13.21
N VAL A 120 9.49 23.70 -12.27
CA VAL A 120 8.15 24.19 -11.99
C VAL A 120 8.25 25.34 -11.00
N ASN A 121 7.98 26.55 -11.47
CA ASN A 121 8.02 27.76 -10.66
C ASN A 121 6.60 28.31 -10.51
N GLU A 122 5.87 27.77 -9.55
CA GLU A 122 4.59 28.33 -9.10
C GLU A 122 4.52 28.30 -7.57
N ALA A 123 4.27 29.46 -6.98
CA ALA A 123 4.06 29.61 -5.55
C ALA A 123 2.80 28.83 -5.14
N TYR A 124 2.99 27.66 -4.54
CA TYR A 124 1.90 26.83 -4.04
C TYR A 124 1.19 27.56 -2.89
N PRO A 125 -0.13 27.85 -2.98
CA PRO A 125 -0.82 28.68 -2.00
C PRO A 125 -1.16 27.96 -0.69
N GLY A 126 -1.00 26.63 -0.63
CA GLY A 126 -1.55 25.79 0.43
C GLY A 126 -3.08 25.64 0.33
N THR A 127 -3.74 25.21 1.39
CA THR A 127 -5.19 25.03 1.40
C THR A 127 -5.91 26.38 1.58
N ALA A 128 -6.92 26.64 0.75
CA ALA A 128 -7.83 27.79 0.90
C ALA A 128 -8.85 27.61 2.04
N PHE A 129 -8.88 26.42 2.64
CA PHE A 129 -9.81 25.98 3.68
C PHE A 129 -9.06 25.44 4.91
N PRO A 130 -9.71 25.42 6.09
CA PRO A 130 -9.24 24.62 7.22
C PRO A 130 -9.59 23.15 7.02
N TYR A 131 -8.68 22.27 7.45
CA TYR A 131 -9.03 20.88 7.72
C TYR A 131 -9.63 20.74 9.12
N LEU A 132 -10.65 19.89 9.26
CA LEU A 132 -11.42 19.73 10.49
C LEU A 132 -11.36 18.30 11.06
N SER A 133 -11.16 18.16 12.38
CA SER A 133 -11.45 16.93 13.11
C SER A 133 -11.54 17.14 14.62
N SER A 134 -12.67 16.76 15.23
CA SER A 134 -12.96 16.90 16.66
C SER A 134 -12.30 15.84 17.53
N ASN A 135 -12.04 14.67 16.95
CA ASN A 135 -11.60 13.48 17.68
C ASN A 135 -10.15 13.09 17.38
N LEU A 136 -9.40 14.02 16.79
CA LEU A 136 -7.95 13.94 16.60
C LEU A 136 -7.28 15.10 17.33
N ASP A 137 -6.31 14.82 18.20
CA ASP A 137 -5.48 15.83 18.84
C ASP A 137 -4.11 15.88 18.15
N PHE A 138 -3.93 16.97 17.40
CA PHE A 138 -2.74 17.26 16.59
C PHE A 138 -1.61 17.92 17.37
N THR A 139 -1.81 18.27 18.65
CA THR A 139 -0.87 19.09 19.42
C THR A 139 0.42 18.36 19.80
N THR A 140 0.41 17.03 19.71
CA THR A 140 1.56 16.15 19.99
C THR A 140 2.42 15.87 18.76
N ASP A 141 1.88 16.02 17.55
CA ASP A 141 2.60 15.72 16.31
C ASP A 141 3.46 16.91 15.84
N THR A 142 4.74 16.64 15.58
CA THR A 142 5.72 17.69 15.25
C THR A 142 5.47 18.40 13.92
N ASN A 143 4.79 17.77 12.96
CA ASN A 143 4.52 18.33 11.63
C ASN A 143 3.27 19.22 11.66
N THR A 144 2.21 18.76 12.36
CA THR A 144 0.89 19.38 12.35
C THR A 144 0.60 20.31 13.53
N ALA A 145 1.31 20.21 14.67
CA ALA A 145 1.00 21.04 15.85
C ALA A 145 1.06 22.56 15.57
N GLY A 146 1.94 22.99 14.66
CA GLY A 146 2.05 24.40 14.25
C GLY A 146 0.92 24.91 13.34
N LEU A 147 0.03 24.02 12.88
CA LEU A 147 -1.11 24.33 12.01
C LEU A 147 -2.43 24.49 12.77
N VAL A 148 -2.45 24.07 14.04
CA VAL A 148 -3.65 24.12 14.87
C VAL A 148 -4.01 25.57 15.21
N VAL A 149 -5.22 25.98 14.86
CA VAL A 149 -5.78 27.29 15.18
C VAL A 149 -6.95 27.14 16.17
N PRO A 150 -7.39 28.21 16.85
CA PRO A 150 -8.51 28.12 17.77
C PRO A 150 -9.80 27.66 17.08
N ASP A 151 -10.52 26.75 17.74
CA ASP A 151 -11.82 26.26 17.29
C ASP A 151 -12.91 27.33 17.34
N ALA A 152 -14.05 27.01 16.72
CA ALA A 152 -15.26 27.83 16.75
C ALA A 152 -15.06 29.26 16.24
N GLN A 153 -14.05 29.47 15.39
CA GLN A 153 -13.76 30.72 14.67
C GLN A 153 -14.16 30.64 13.20
N ALA A 154 -14.16 31.78 12.50
CA ALA A 154 -14.28 31.80 11.05
C ALA A 154 -13.19 30.94 10.37
N PRO A 155 -13.47 30.32 9.21
CA PRO A 155 -12.53 29.41 8.57
C PRO A 155 -11.22 30.13 8.21
N GLN A 156 -10.09 29.50 8.53
CA GLN A 156 -8.77 30.02 8.23
C GLN A 156 -8.09 29.11 7.20
N PRO A 157 -7.58 29.66 6.07
CA PRO A 157 -6.79 28.87 5.13
C PRO A 157 -5.52 28.36 5.81
N ASN A 158 -4.95 27.28 5.28
CA ASN A 158 -3.69 26.71 5.75
C ASN A 158 -3.70 26.32 7.23
N SER A 159 -4.81 25.78 7.74
CA SER A 159 -4.97 25.52 9.17
C SER A 159 -5.73 24.23 9.50
N ILE A 160 -5.63 23.81 10.76
CA ILE A 160 -6.33 22.68 11.36
C ILE A 160 -7.16 23.16 12.56
N ALA A 161 -8.40 22.69 12.69
CA ALA A 161 -9.26 22.94 13.85
C ALA A 161 -10.21 21.76 14.10
N ALA A 162 -10.89 21.69 15.23
CA ALA A 162 -12.02 20.79 15.44
C ALA A 162 -13.31 21.29 14.76
N SER A 163 -13.50 22.62 14.77
CA SER A 163 -14.70 23.26 14.25
C SER A 163 -14.47 24.69 13.74
N THR A 164 -15.36 25.13 12.85
CA THR A 164 -15.39 26.50 12.32
C THR A 164 -16.83 27.04 12.27
N VAL A 165 -16.96 28.36 12.11
CA VAL A 165 -18.24 29.07 11.98
C VAL A 165 -18.26 29.81 10.65
N ILE A 166 -19.24 29.50 9.81
CA ILE A 166 -19.45 30.15 8.52
C ILE A 166 -20.69 31.03 8.59
N GLU A 167 -20.56 32.30 8.21
CA GLU A 167 -21.68 33.21 8.07
C GLU A 167 -22.21 33.20 6.63
N VAL A 168 -23.50 32.89 6.45
CA VAL A 168 -24.19 32.98 5.17
C VAL A 168 -25.44 33.84 5.31
N ASN A 169 -25.48 34.94 4.56
CA ASN A 169 -26.61 35.90 4.58
C ASN A 169 -27.01 36.37 5.99
N GLY A 170 -26.03 36.56 6.88
CA GLY A 170 -26.24 36.99 8.26
C GLY A 170 -26.58 35.88 9.26
N GLU A 171 -26.72 34.64 8.81
CA GLU A 171 -26.94 33.46 9.67
C GLU A 171 -25.62 32.72 9.93
N LEU A 172 -25.38 32.33 11.17
CA LEU A 172 -24.19 31.56 11.57
C LEU A 172 -24.48 30.06 11.47
N ILE A 173 -23.60 29.34 10.79
CA ILE A 173 -23.63 27.87 10.68
C ILE A 173 -22.32 27.33 11.25
N GLY A 174 -22.45 26.42 12.22
CA GLY A 174 -21.34 25.69 12.78
C GLY A 174 -20.98 24.50 11.91
N VAL A 175 -19.68 24.28 11.68
CA VAL A 175 -19.17 23.11 10.98
C VAL A 175 -18.16 22.40 11.88
N VAL A 176 -18.42 21.14 12.19
CA VAL A 176 -17.55 20.28 13.02
C VAL A 176 -17.01 19.15 12.15
N GLY A 177 -15.73 18.83 12.24
CA GLY A 177 -15.16 17.66 11.54
C GLY A 177 -15.06 16.46 12.48
N ALA A 178 -15.09 15.24 11.94
CA ALA A 178 -14.77 14.03 12.69
C ALA A 178 -14.18 12.96 11.76
N THR A 179 -13.19 12.22 12.25
CA THR A 179 -12.44 11.22 11.48
C THR A 179 -12.57 9.85 12.13
N THR A 180 -12.60 8.78 11.35
CA THR A 180 -12.69 7.41 11.88
C THR A 180 -11.55 7.13 12.88
N PRO A 181 -11.82 6.63 14.09
CA PRO A 181 -10.74 6.25 15.00
C PRO A 181 -9.98 4.99 14.55
N THR A 182 -10.41 4.31 13.48
CA THR A 182 -9.72 3.12 12.94
C THR A 182 -8.35 3.44 12.33
N ILE A 183 -8.03 4.72 12.06
CA ILE A 183 -6.72 5.12 11.52
C ILE A 183 -5.54 4.76 12.44
N ASP A 184 -5.77 4.55 13.74
CA ASP A 184 -4.76 4.13 14.73
C ASP A 184 -5.19 2.88 15.53
N ASN A 185 -6.06 2.04 14.95
CA ASN A 185 -6.47 0.80 15.61
C ASN A 185 -5.37 -0.27 15.51
N VAL A 186 -4.89 -0.78 16.65
CA VAL A 186 -3.83 -1.82 16.73
C VAL A 186 -4.11 -3.12 15.98
N ASN A 187 -5.37 -3.44 15.69
CA ASN A 187 -5.79 -4.66 15.00
C ASN A 187 -6.20 -4.42 13.53
N VAL A 188 -6.57 -3.19 13.17
CA VAL A 188 -7.16 -2.86 11.86
C VAL A 188 -6.70 -1.46 11.42
N ARG A 189 -5.41 -1.16 11.59
CA ARG A 189 -4.85 0.17 11.29
C ARG A 189 -4.97 0.44 9.78
N ILE A 190 -5.75 1.45 9.41
CA ILE A 190 -6.04 1.75 8.00
C ILE A 190 -5.21 2.90 7.41
N SER A 191 -4.43 3.62 8.22
CA SER A 191 -3.57 4.71 7.73
C SER A 191 -2.38 4.97 8.67
N SER A 192 -1.63 6.06 8.47
CA SER A 192 -0.40 6.40 9.21
C SER A 192 -0.42 7.76 9.91
N PRO A 193 -1.24 7.95 10.96
CA PRO A 193 -1.44 9.26 11.63
C PRO A 193 -0.26 9.78 12.46
N GLY A 194 0.87 9.07 12.50
CA GLY A 194 2.06 9.50 13.26
C GLY A 194 1.80 9.62 14.75
N ASP A 195 2.19 10.74 15.36
CA ASP A 195 2.04 11.02 16.79
C ASP A 195 0.71 11.75 17.13
N ILE A 196 -0.22 11.86 16.17
CA ILE A 196 -1.56 12.43 16.42
C ILE A 196 -2.31 11.50 17.37
N THR A 197 -2.86 12.06 18.44
CA THR A 197 -3.68 11.27 19.37
C THR A 197 -5.07 11.06 18.80
N VAL A 198 -5.45 9.80 18.58
CA VAL A 198 -6.76 9.41 18.02
C VAL A 198 -7.72 9.03 19.14
N LEU A 199 -8.93 9.59 19.14
CA LEU A 199 -9.95 9.33 20.15
C LEU A 199 -11.29 8.91 19.51
N PRO A 200 -12.06 8.03 20.18
CA PRO A 200 -11.67 7.18 21.29
C PRO A 200 -10.85 5.96 20.84
N GLN A 201 -10.07 5.37 21.76
CA GLN A 201 -9.46 4.05 21.57
C GLN A 201 -9.80 3.11 22.75
N PRO A 202 -9.99 1.80 22.51
CA PRO A 202 -10.01 1.13 21.22
C PRO A 202 -11.33 1.35 20.45
N PHE A 203 -11.29 1.37 19.12
CA PHE A 203 -12.48 1.49 18.27
C PHE A 203 -12.42 0.57 17.05
N ASP A 204 -13.30 -0.43 17.01
CA ASP A 204 -13.27 -1.46 15.96
C ASP A 204 -13.98 -1.03 14.68
N ALA A 205 -13.63 -1.64 13.55
CA ALA A 205 -14.32 -1.44 12.27
C ALA A 205 -15.82 -1.78 12.34
N SER A 206 -16.22 -2.66 13.26
CA SER A 206 -17.62 -2.89 13.63
C SER A 206 -17.85 -2.48 15.09
N PRO A 207 -18.03 -1.19 15.37
CA PRO A 207 -17.99 -0.68 16.72
C PRO A 207 -19.22 -1.14 17.52
N THR A 208 -18.99 -1.46 18.79
CA THR A 208 -20.04 -1.70 19.77
C THR A 208 -20.81 -0.41 20.10
N ALA A 209 -22.01 -0.54 20.66
CA ALA A 209 -22.77 0.62 21.13
C ALA A 209 -21.98 1.51 22.13
N ALA A 210 -21.13 0.91 22.96
CA ALA A 210 -20.29 1.66 23.90
C ALA A 210 -19.18 2.45 23.20
N GLN A 211 -18.58 1.90 22.13
CA GLN A 211 -17.60 2.61 21.31
C GLN A 211 -18.25 3.75 20.54
N LEU A 212 -19.45 3.53 19.98
CA LEU A 212 -20.24 4.58 19.34
C LEU A 212 -20.64 5.69 20.32
N ASP A 213 -21.02 5.34 21.55
CA ASP A 213 -21.31 6.31 22.62
C ASP A 213 -20.07 7.12 23.01
N ALA A 214 -18.89 6.50 23.04
CA ALA A 214 -17.64 7.18 23.32
C ALA A 214 -17.27 8.17 22.20
N LEU A 215 -17.36 7.74 20.93
CA LEU A 215 -17.10 8.62 19.79
C LEU A 215 -18.09 9.79 19.75
N ALA A 216 -19.39 9.53 19.98
CA ALA A 216 -20.38 10.59 20.07
C ALA A 216 -20.10 11.56 21.22
N ALA A 217 -19.52 11.10 22.33
CA ALA A 217 -19.15 11.98 23.44
C ALA A 217 -18.01 12.94 23.09
N GLU A 218 -17.00 12.47 22.35
CA GLU A 218 -15.91 13.34 21.85
C GLU A 218 -16.47 14.42 20.92
N ILE A 219 -17.25 14.04 19.91
CA ILE A 219 -17.86 14.98 18.96
C ILE A 219 -18.81 15.95 19.67
N GLN A 220 -19.65 15.46 20.60
CA GLN A 220 -20.59 16.31 21.33
C GLN A 220 -19.90 17.38 22.17
N ALA A 221 -18.71 17.10 22.72
CA ALA A 221 -17.97 18.07 23.51
C ALA A 221 -17.62 19.31 22.67
N ASP A 222 -17.19 19.12 21.42
CA ASP A 222 -16.87 20.21 20.50
C ASP A 222 -18.11 20.91 19.93
N VAL A 223 -19.20 20.18 19.69
CA VAL A 223 -20.51 20.78 19.35
C VAL A 223 -20.97 21.71 20.48
N ASP A 224 -20.89 21.26 21.73
CA ASP A 224 -21.29 22.05 22.89
C ASP A 224 -20.37 23.28 23.08
N ALA A 225 -19.06 23.12 22.86
CA ALA A 225 -18.08 24.21 22.93
C ALA A 225 -18.32 25.26 21.83
N LEU A 226 -18.60 24.83 20.60
CA LEU A 226 -18.93 25.67 19.45
C LEU A 226 -20.15 26.55 19.72
N LEU A 227 -21.24 25.95 20.22
CA LEU A 227 -22.47 26.66 20.57
C LEU A 227 -22.26 27.60 21.76
N ALA A 228 -21.51 27.19 22.77
CA ALA A 228 -21.20 28.03 23.92
C ALA A 228 -20.36 29.27 23.55
N ALA A 229 -19.43 29.11 22.60
CA ALA A 229 -18.61 30.21 22.08
C ALA A 229 -19.40 31.17 21.18
N ASN A 230 -20.50 30.71 20.56
CA ASN A 230 -21.29 31.46 19.58
C ASN A 230 -22.78 31.50 19.95
N PRO A 231 -23.22 32.37 20.87
CA PRO A 231 -24.60 32.38 21.40
C PRO A 231 -25.74 32.67 20.39
N GLY A 232 -25.42 33.04 19.15
CA GLY A 232 -26.38 33.24 18.05
C GLY A 232 -26.40 32.09 17.04
N LEU A 233 -25.53 31.09 17.19
CA LEU A 233 -25.46 29.92 16.33
C LEU A 233 -26.44 28.86 16.83
N ASN A 234 -27.26 28.32 15.93
CA ASN A 234 -28.21 27.26 16.24
C ASN A 234 -28.36 26.22 15.13
N LYS A 235 -27.44 26.22 14.14
CA LYS A 235 -27.42 25.28 13.02
C LYS A 235 -26.04 24.66 12.95
N VAL A 236 -25.94 23.34 12.96
CA VAL A 236 -24.66 22.62 12.97
C VAL A 236 -24.63 21.53 11.90
N VAL A 237 -23.58 21.58 11.08
CA VAL A 237 -23.22 20.53 10.12
C VAL A 237 -22.02 19.77 10.66
N LEU A 238 -22.12 18.44 10.72
CA LEU A 238 -21.02 17.54 11.01
C LEU A 238 -20.48 16.96 9.70
N LEU A 239 -19.19 17.13 9.45
CA LEU A 239 -18.45 16.47 8.38
C LEU A 239 -17.78 15.24 9.00
N ALA A 240 -18.34 14.05 8.76
CA ALA A 240 -17.92 12.82 9.42
C ALA A 240 -17.39 11.82 8.40
N HIS A 241 -16.15 11.37 8.60
CA HIS A 241 -15.49 10.41 7.74
C HIS A 241 -15.29 9.07 8.46
N MET A 242 -16.31 8.21 8.48
CA MET A 242 -16.34 7.03 9.37
C MET A 242 -16.15 5.68 8.67
N GLN A 243 -15.82 5.65 7.38
CA GLN A 243 -15.60 4.44 6.58
C GLN A 243 -16.85 3.58 6.31
N GLN A 244 -17.87 3.70 7.16
CA GLN A 244 -19.13 2.97 7.04
C GLN A 244 -20.28 3.88 7.43
N ILE A 245 -21.14 4.21 6.45
CA ILE A 245 -22.32 5.06 6.65
C ILE A 245 -23.25 4.62 7.79
N ALA A 246 -23.17 3.36 8.23
CA ALA A 246 -23.91 2.86 9.38
C ALA A 246 -23.47 3.56 10.69
N ILE A 247 -22.19 3.92 10.81
CA ILE A 247 -21.64 4.64 11.97
C ILE A 247 -22.22 6.06 12.01
N GLU A 248 -22.25 6.79 10.90
CA GLU A 248 -22.84 8.13 10.82
C GLU A 248 -24.36 8.11 11.12
N GLN A 249 -25.07 7.07 10.68
CA GLN A 249 -26.49 6.89 11.03
C GLN A 249 -26.70 6.62 12.53
N GLU A 250 -25.76 5.94 13.19
CA GLU A 250 -25.78 5.75 14.64
C GLU A 250 -25.39 7.03 15.38
N LEU A 251 -24.39 7.78 14.90
CA LEU A 251 -24.01 9.10 15.43
C LEU A 251 -25.17 10.09 15.35
N ALA A 252 -25.92 10.09 14.24
CA ALA A 252 -27.13 10.90 14.07
C ALA A 252 -28.19 10.67 15.16
N GLN A 253 -28.19 9.52 15.84
CA GLN A 253 -29.11 9.20 16.93
C GLN A 253 -28.53 9.48 18.34
N ARG A 254 -27.22 9.69 18.43
CA ARG A 254 -26.48 9.86 19.69
C ARG A 254 -26.11 11.31 20.00
N LEU A 255 -26.05 12.14 18.98
CA LEU A 255 -25.74 13.56 19.07
C LEU A 255 -27.00 14.41 19.30
N SER A 256 -26.83 15.53 19.97
CA SER A 256 -27.81 16.60 20.16
C SER A 256 -27.28 17.87 19.49
N ASN A 257 -28.18 18.71 18.97
CA ASN A 257 -27.83 19.96 18.28
C ASN A 257 -26.96 19.80 17.02
N VAL A 258 -26.99 18.63 16.38
CA VAL A 258 -26.41 18.39 15.05
C VAL A 258 -27.55 18.19 14.07
N ASP A 259 -27.61 18.98 13.01
CA ASP A 259 -28.75 19.03 12.09
C ASP A 259 -28.51 18.23 10.81
N ILE A 260 -27.28 18.29 10.30
CA ILE A 260 -26.87 17.63 9.06
C ILE A 260 -25.56 16.90 9.32
N ILE A 261 -25.45 15.65 8.87
CA ILE A 261 -24.20 14.89 8.79
C ILE A 261 -23.88 14.66 7.31
N VAL A 262 -22.73 15.17 6.87
CA VAL A 262 -22.11 14.79 5.60
C VAL A 262 -21.19 13.61 5.91
N ALA A 263 -21.60 12.41 5.52
CA ALA A 263 -20.83 11.19 5.72
C ALA A 263 -19.69 11.08 4.71
N GLY A 264 -18.73 10.18 4.95
CA GLY A 264 -17.56 9.95 4.08
C GLY A 264 -16.83 8.65 4.43
N GLY A 265 -15.95 8.20 3.55
CA GLY A 265 -15.10 7.01 3.68
C GLY A 265 -15.76 5.71 3.25
N SER A 266 -17.06 5.74 2.98
CA SER A 266 -17.81 4.51 2.63
C SER A 266 -18.17 4.42 1.16
N ASN A 267 -17.99 5.52 0.40
CA ASN A 267 -18.43 5.68 -0.99
C ASN A 267 -19.92 5.32 -1.19
N THR A 268 -20.73 5.38 -0.12
CA THR A 268 -22.13 4.96 -0.17
C THR A 268 -22.94 5.92 -1.03
N ARG A 269 -23.48 5.39 -2.12
CA ARG A 269 -24.36 6.10 -3.05
C ARG A 269 -25.79 6.22 -2.52
N LEU A 270 -26.12 7.39 -2.01
CA LEU A 270 -27.50 7.77 -1.69
C LEU A 270 -28.12 8.49 -2.89
N PHE A 271 -29.29 8.01 -3.33
CA PHE A 271 -30.06 8.61 -4.41
C PHE A 271 -31.52 8.75 -4.00
N ASP A 272 -32.21 9.75 -4.53
CA ASP A 272 -33.65 9.82 -4.49
C ASP A 272 -34.31 9.21 -5.75
N ALA A 273 -35.62 9.42 -5.92
CA ALA A 273 -36.39 8.79 -6.98
C ALA A 273 -36.14 9.40 -8.39
N ASN A 274 -35.58 10.60 -8.49
CA ASN A 274 -35.27 11.25 -9.77
C ASN A 274 -33.78 11.48 -10.00
N ASP A 275 -32.94 11.19 -9.02
CA ASP A 275 -31.51 11.06 -9.25
C ASP A 275 -31.20 9.93 -10.24
N ARG A 276 -30.22 10.19 -11.11
CA ARG A 276 -29.76 9.26 -12.12
C ARG A 276 -28.40 8.69 -11.72
N PRO A 277 -28.31 7.38 -11.40
CA PRO A 277 -27.02 6.71 -11.29
C PRO A 277 -26.28 6.73 -12.63
N ARG A 278 -24.96 6.92 -12.59
CA ARG A 278 -24.07 6.72 -13.73
C ARG A 278 -24.10 5.25 -14.16
N PRO A 279 -23.76 4.94 -15.43
CA PRO A 279 -23.64 3.56 -15.88
C PRO A 279 -22.70 2.74 -14.98
N GLY A 280 -23.19 1.60 -14.48
CA GLY A 280 -22.44 0.72 -13.57
C GLY A 280 -22.68 0.99 -12.09
N ASP A 281 -23.24 2.14 -11.74
CA ASP A 281 -23.53 2.49 -10.35
C ASP A 281 -24.87 1.90 -9.86
N SER A 282 -24.89 1.52 -8.59
CA SER A 282 -26.07 0.98 -7.92
C SER A 282 -26.59 1.93 -6.86
N VAL A 283 -27.91 1.95 -6.66
CA VAL A 283 -28.56 2.66 -5.55
C VAL A 283 -28.33 1.88 -4.25
N GLN A 284 -27.67 2.51 -3.26
CA GLN A 284 -27.32 1.89 -1.98
C GLN A 284 -28.12 2.45 -0.79
N GLY A 285 -28.76 3.62 -0.95
CA GLY A 285 -29.67 4.18 0.04
C GLY A 285 -30.48 5.35 -0.52
N VAL A 286 -31.36 5.90 0.32
CA VAL A 286 -32.22 7.04 -0.04
C VAL A 286 -31.54 8.35 0.35
N TYR A 287 -31.58 9.35 -0.53
CA TYR A 287 -31.10 10.70 -0.26
C TYR A 287 -32.24 11.64 0.17
N PRO A 288 -32.07 12.44 1.26
CA PRO A 288 -31.21 12.18 2.40
C PRO A 288 -31.78 11.06 3.28
N ILE A 289 -30.95 10.48 4.15
CA ILE A 289 -31.41 9.62 5.23
C ILE A 289 -31.80 10.51 6.41
N VAL A 290 -33.05 10.44 6.87
CA VAL A 290 -33.48 11.18 8.08
C VAL A 290 -33.44 10.25 9.30
N ARG A 291 -32.77 10.70 10.37
CA ARG A 291 -32.73 10.07 11.70
C ARG A 291 -33.28 11.01 12.76
N THR A 292 -33.47 10.51 13.97
CA THR A 292 -33.90 11.30 15.11
C THR A 292 -32.75 11.40 16.09
N GLY A 293 -32.28 12.63 16.33
CA GLY A 293 -31.23 12.97 17.28
C GLY A 293 -31.60 12.65 18.71
N ARG A 294 -30.59 12.70 19.58
CA ARG A 294 -30.73 12.43 21.01
C ARG A 294 -31.64 13.44 21.73
N ASP A 295 -31.73 14.64 21.18
CA ASP A 295 -32.63 15.73 21.61
C ASP A 295 -34.06 15.59 21.05
N GLY A 296 -34.31 14.61 20.17
CA GLY A 296 -35.59 14.37 19.51
C GLY A 296 -35.78 15.14 18.21
N ASN A 297 -34.79 15.92 17.76
CA ASN A 297 -34.84 16.66 16.50
C ASN A 297 -34.51 15.76 15.29
N PRO A 298 -35.03 16.06 14.09
CA PRO A 298 -34.60 15.40 12.86
C PRO A 298 -33.14 15.74 12.52
N VAL A 299 -32.39 14.74 12.04
CA VAL A 299 -31.01 14.88 11.54
C VAL A 299 -30.96 14.31 10.13
N ALA A 300 -30.46 15.07 9.16
CA ALA A 300 -30.26 14.60 7.79
C ALA A 300 -28.85 14.05 7.61
N VAL A 301 -28.71 12.81 7.12
CA VAL A 301 -27.44 12.20 6.74
C VAL A 301 -27.38 12.13 5.22
N VAL A 302 -26.33 12.71 4.64
CA VAL A 302 -26.09 12.76 3.19
C VAL A 302 -24.73 12.16 2.87
N ASN A 303 -24.61 11.58 1.68
CA ASN A 303 -23.35 11.10 1.13
C ASN A 303 -23.45 11.00 -0.39
N THR A 304 -22.30 10.99 -1.06
CA THR A 304 -22.17 10.67 -2.49
C THR A 304 -21.07 9.61 -2.69
N ASP A 305 -20.93 9.13 -3.93
CA ASP A 305 -19.76 8.33 -4.31
C ASP A 305 -18.51 9.21 -4.41
N GLY A 306 -17.34 8.58 -4.32
CA GLY A 306 -16.04 9.25 -4.43
C GLY A 306 -15.63 9.60 -5.87
N ASN A 307 -14.36 9.97 -6.05
CA ASN A 307 -13.72 10.26 -7.35
C ASN A 307 -14.47 11.31 -8.19
N TYR A 308 -15.02 12.33 -7.54
CA TYR A 308 -15.78 13.42 -8.18
C TYR A 308 -16.99 12.95 -9.00
N LYS A 309 -17.52 11.74 -8.75
CA LYS A 309 -18.55 11.15 -9.61
C LYS A 309 -19.93 11.82 -9.49
N TYR A 310 -20.20 12.47 -8.37
CA TYR A 310 -21.46 13.16 -8.09
C TYR A 310 -21.26 14.43 -7.28
N VAL A 311 -21.96 15.50 -7.63
CA VAL A 311 -22.14 16.67 -6.76
C VAL A 311 -23.35 16.42 -5.88
N GLY A 312 -23.17 16.34 -4.56
CA GLY A 312 -24.27 16.29 -3.61
C GLY A 312 -24.89 17.67 -3.40
N ARG A 313 -26.22 17.79 -3.42
CA ARG A 313 -26.94 19.04 -3.09
C ARG A 313 -28.09 18.76 -2.15
N LEU A 314 -28.10 19.41 -0.99
CA LEU A 314 -29.21 19.39 -0.04
C LEU A 314 -29.76 20.81 0.11
N VAL A 315 -31.01 21.02 -0.30
CA VAL A 315 -31.75 22.26 -0.03
C VAL A 315 -32.85 21.95 0.98
N ILE A 316 -32.74 22.56 2.17
CA ILE A 316 -33.62 22.26 3.30
C ILE A 316 -33.92 23.49 4.14
N ASP A 317 -35.17 23.60 4.60
CA ASP A 317 -35.62 24.67 5.48
C ASP A 317 -35.24 24.40 6.93
N PHE A 318 -34.93 25.47 7.65
CA PHE A 318 -34.75 25.53 9.08
C PHE A 318 -35.89 26.34 9.72
N THR A 319 -36.30 25.89 10.90
CA THR A 319 -37.15 26.68 11.79
C THR A 319 -36.34 27.79 12.48
N GLU A 320 -37.02 28.76 13.10
CA GLU A 320 -36.39 29.82 13.92
C GLU A 320 -35.50 29.24 15.04
N ALA A 321 -35.84 28.05 15.54
CA ALA A 321 -35.07 27.35 16.57
C ALA A 321 -33.81 26.64 16.02
N GLY A 322 -33.54 26.71 14.71
CA GLY A 322 -32.40 26.04 14.10
C GLY A 322 -32.60 24.56 13.79
N VAL A 323 -33.83 24.07 13.87
CA VAL A 323 -34.16 22.65 13.55
C VAL A 323 -34.57 22.51 12.09
N ILE A 324 -34.04 21.52 11.36
CA ILE A 324 -34.44 21.23 9.98
C ILE A 324 -35.91 20.81 9.87
N VAL A 325 -36.52 21.09 8.73
CA VAL A 325 -37.89 20.68 8.36
C VAL A 325 -37.80 19.63 7.26
N PRO A 326 -37.81 18.32 7.57
CA PRO A 326 -37.65 17.26 6.56
C PRO A 326 -38.66 17.34 5.41
N GLU A 327 -39.87 17.81 5.67
CA GLU A 327 -40.93 17.95 4.65
C GLU A 327 -40.65 19.06 3.63
N SER A 328 -39.68 19.94 3.87
CA SER A 328 -39.24 20.96 2.91
C SER A 328 -38.32 20.39 1.82
N TYR A 329 -37.77 19.19 2.02
CA TYR A 329 -36.93 18.52 1.05
C TYR A 329 -37.63 18.43 -0.30
N ASN A 330 -36.99 18.99 -1.33
CA ASN A 330 -37.49 18.96 -2.69
C ASN A 330 -36.56 18.11 -3.57
N PRO A 331 -36.98 16.90 -3.99
CA PRO A 331 -36.15 16.02 -4.80
C PRO A 331 -35.92 16.57 -6.22
N ALA A 332 -36.72 17.54 -6.69
CA ALA A 332 -36.45 18.21 -7.98
C ALA A 332 -35.27 19.20 -7.94
N ILE A 333 -34.75 19.52 -6.74
CA ILE A 333 -33.68 20.51 -6.53
C ILE A 333 -32.53 19.90 -5.74
N SER A 334 -32.81 19.00 -4.80
CA SER A 334 -31.83 18.28 -3.99
C SER A 334 -31.61 16.87 -4.54
N GLY A 335 -30.46 16.27 -4.25
CA GLY A 335 -30.11 14.93 -4.71
C GLY A 335 -28.61 14.81 -5.00
N ALA A 336 -28.23 13.68 -5.60
CA ALA A 336 -26.88 13.44 -6.10
C ALA A 336 -26.82 13.61 -7.62
N TYR A 337 -26.13 14.66 -8.06
CA TYR A 337 -26.04 15.03 -9.47
C TYR A 337 -24.82 14.39 -10.12
N ALA A 338 -25.05 13.45 -11.04
CA ALA A 338 -23.98 12.76 -11.79
C ALA A 338 -23.10 13.75 -12.57
N THR A 339 -21.79 13.51 -12.58
CA THR A 339 -20.80 14.33 -13.29
C THR A 339 -20.35 13.70 -14.60
N ASP A 340 -21.10 12.76 -15.17
CA ASP A 340 -20.88 12.29 -16.55
C ASP A 340 -21.36 13.34 -17.58
N ASP A 341 -21.06 13.12 -18.87
CA ASP A 341 -21.46 14.04 -19.95
C ASP A 341 -22.96 14.36 -19.96
N LEU A 342 -23.78 13.35 -19.65
CA LEU A 342 -25.23 13.51 -19.59
C LEU A 342 -25.61 14.39 -18.40
N GLY A 343 -25.01 14.19 -17.23
CA GLY A 343 -25.30 14.94 -16.02
C GLY A 343 -24.92 16.41 -16.14
N VAL A 344 -23.75 16.70 -16.74
CA VAL A 344 -23.35 18.06 -17.14
C VAL A 344 -24.41 18.70 -18.03
N THR A 345 -24.92 17.97 -19.03
CA THR A 345 -25.95 18.50 -19.93
C THR A 345 -27.31 18.71 -19.24
N GLU A 346 -27.72 17.78 -18.37
CA GLU A 346 -29.00 17.79 -17.65
C GLU A 346 -29.14 19.01 -16.74
N VAL A 347 -28.05 19.44 -16.10
CA VAL A 347 -28.04 20.65 -15.26
C VAL A 347 -27.77 21.94 -16.04
N GLY A 348 -27.50 21.85 -17.35
CA GLY A 348 -27.13 22.99 -18.19
C GLY A 348 -25.68 23.46 -18.00
N GLY A 349 -24.78 22.59 -17.55
CA GLY A 349 -23.37 22.85 -17.29
C GLY A 349 -22.44 22.81 -18.51
N THR A 350 -22.96 22.58 -19.72
CA THR A 350 -22.13 22.56 -20.93
C THR A 350 -21.39 23.89 -21.11
N GLY A 351 -20.06 23.84 -21.09
CA GLY A 351 -19.19 25.02 -21.20
C GLY A 351 -19.02 25.80 -19.89
N LEU A 352 -19.41 25.23 -18.75
CA LEU A 352 -19.20 25.78 -17.40
C LEU A 352 -18.09 25.08 -16.62
N VAL A 353 -17.29 24.25 -17.29
CA VAL A 353 -16.04 23.72 -16.72
C VAL A 353 -15.19 24.89 -16.25
N ASP A 354 -14.69 24.78 -15.03
CA ASP A 354 -13.77 25.74 -14.47
C ASP A 354 -12.42 25.66 -15.20
N PRO A 355 -11.94 26.75 -15.82
CA PRO A 355 -10.75 26.70 -16.65
C PRO A 355 -9.46 26.51 -15.83
N GLU A 356 -9.44 26.93 -14.56
CA GLU A 356 -8.32 26.68 -13.66
C GLU A 356 -8.24 25.20 -13.28
N ILE A 357 -9.38 24.55 -12.98
CA ILE A 357 -9.44 23.10 -12.76
C ILE A 357 -9.01 22.33 -14.01
N GLN A 358 -9.48 22.75 -15.19
CA GLN A 358 -9.06 22.12 -16.45
C GLN A 358 -7.56 22.24 -16.66
N ALA A 359 -6.97 23.40 -16.39
CA ALA A 359 -5.53 23.60 -16.53
C ALA A 359 -4.72 22.72 -15.56
N VAL A 360 -5.20 22.55 -14.32
CA VAL A 360 -4.56 21.64 -13.35
C VAL A 360 -4.60 20.21 -13.86
N VAL A 361 -5.76 19.77 -14.33
CA VAL A 361 -5.97 18.42 -14.84
C VAL A 361 -5.18 18.15 -16.13
N ASP A 362 -5.11 19.11 -17.06
CA ASP A 362 -4.32 18.98 -18.29
C ASP A 362 -2.82 18.80 -17.95
N ALA A 363 -2.30 19.56 -16.98
CA ALA A 363 -0.92 19.44 -16.54
C ALA A 363 -0.62 18.08 -15.88
N LEU A 364 -1.56 17.57 -15.07
CA LEU A 364 -1.46 16.22 -14.50
C LEU A 364 -1.54 15.16 -15.60
N GLU A 365 -2.47 15.28 -16.54
CA GLU A 365 -2.64 14.34 -17.65
C GLU A 365 -1.36 14.26 -18.50
N ASP A 366 -0.73 15.39 -18.82
CA ASP A 366 0.52 15.44 -19.58
C ASP A 366 1.65 14.67 -18.87
N VAL A 367 1.81 14.88 -17.56
CA VAL A 367 2.80 14.16 -16.74
C VAL A 367 2.48 12.66 -16.71
N ILE A 368 1.24 12.31 -16.37
CA ILE A 368 0.78 10.93 -16.25
C ILE A 368 0.99 10.19 -17.57
N ILE A 369 0.56 10.77 -18.70
CA ILE A 369 0.73 10.12 -20.02
C ILE A 369 2.21 9.91 -20.31
N ALA A 370 3.07 10.91 -20.06
CA ALA A 370 4.48 10.81 -20.37
C ALA A 370 5.17 9.68 -19.60
N SER A 371 4.97 9.62 -18.28
CA SER A 371 5.65 8.67 -17.41
C SER A 371 4.99 7.28 -17.43
N GLU A 372 3.66 7.20 -17.48
CA GLU A 372 2.94 5.92 -17.52
C GLU A 372 3.09 5.21 -18.87
N SER A 373 3.28 5.95 -19.97
CA SER A 373 3.56 5.36 -21.29
C SER A 373 4.97 4.75 -21.37
N ASN A 374 5.87 5.14 -20.46
CA ASN A 374 7.23 4.63 -20.43
C ASN A 374 7.27 3.29 -19.67
N VAL A 375 6.82 2.22 -20.33
CA VAL A 375 6.63 0.89 -19.74
C VAL A 375 7.88 0.03 -19.90
N PHE A 376 8.36 -0.52 -18.79
CA PHE A 376 9.57 -1.35 -18.71
C PHE A 376 9.29 -2.82 -18.48
N GLY A 377 8.08 -3.24 -18.11
CA GLY A 377 7.77 -4.66 -17.95
C GLY A 377 6.31 -4.90 -17.64
N ILE A 378 5.94 -6.17 -17.48
CA ILE A 378 4.62 -6.64 -17.09
C ILE A 378 4.78 -7.54 -15.85
N SER A 379 3.94 -7.32 -14.84
CA SER A 379 3.73 -8.24 -13.72
C SER A 379 2.30 -8.78 -13.73
N GLU A 380 2.18 -10.10 -13.52
CA GLU A 380 0.89 -10.78 -13.28
C GLU A 380 0.49 -10.78 -11.80
N VAL A 381 1.40 -10.32 -10.92
CA VAL A 381 1.24 -10.35 -9.46
C VAL A 381 1.48 -8.97 -8.85
N PHE A 382 0.94 -8.75 -7.66
CA PHE A 382 1.29 -7.59 -6.83
C PHE A 382 2.75 -7.70 -6.35
N LEU A 383 3.48 -6.59 -6.37
CA LEU A 383 4.87 -6.50 -5.91
C LEU A 383 4.93 -5.72 -4.59
N GLU A 384 5.36 -6.41 -3.54
CA GLU A 384 5.27 -5.98 -2.15
C GLU A 384 6.44 -5.08 -1.73
N GLY A 385 6.17 -3.79 -1.60
CA GLY A 385 7.09 -2.74 -1.17
C GLY A 385 6.70 -2.04 0.13
N ASP A 386 5.75 -2.60 0.88
CA ASP A 386 5.24 -2.03 2.14
C ASP A 386 6.22 -2.20 3.33
N ALA A 387 5.75 -2.01 4.56
CA ALA A 387 6.59 -2.16 5.75
C ALA A 387 7.28 -3.53 5.89
N ARG A 388 6.79 -4.59 5.23
CA ARG A 388 7.37 -5.95 5.25
C ARG A 388 8.77 -6.02 4.65
N VAL A 389 9.13 -5.12 3.72
CA VAL A 389 10.51 -5.03 3.21
C VAL A 389 11.52 -4.76 4.33
N ARG A 390 11.06 -4.31 5.51
CA ARG A 390 11.89 -4.01 6.69
C ARG A 390 11.91 -5.12 7.73
N THR A 391 11.20 -6.21 7.52
CA THR A 391 11.05 -7.28 8.53
C THR A 391 11.17 -8.69 7.96
N GLN A 392 10.93 -8.89 6.66
CA GLN A 392 10.96 -10.19 6.01
C GLN A 392 11.39 -10.11 4.53
N GLU A 393 11.50 -11.27 3.88
CA GLU A 393 11.64 -11.35 2.43
C GLU A 393 10.39 -10.77 1.76
N THR A 394 10.59 -10.14 0.60
CA THR A 394 9.48 -9.69 -0.26
C THR A 394 9.84 -9.93 -1.73
N ASN A 395 8.84 -10.12 -2.57
CA ASN A 395 9.03 -10.35 -3.99
C ASN A 395 9.60 -9.10 -4.71
N LEU A 396 9.22 -7.88 -4.32
CA LEU A 396 9.82 -6.65 -4.85
C LEU A 396 11.25 -6.43 -4.32
N GLY A 397 11.50 -6.74 -3.05
CA GLY A 397 12.85 -6.75 -2.48
C GLY A 397 13.80 -7.66 -3.24
N ASN A 398 13.35 -8.89 -3.51
CA ASN A 398 14.08 -9.85 -4.33
C ASN A 398 14.28 -9.36 -5.77
N LEU A 399 13.22 -8.86 -6.41
CA LEU A 399 13.26 -8.39 -7.80
C LEU A 399 14.26 -7.24 -7.98
N THR A 400 14.24 -6.26 -7.08
CA THR A 400 15.16 -5.12 -7.14
C THR A 400 16.59 -5.48 -6.78
N ALA A 401 16.80 -6.41 -5.84
CA ALA A 401 18.14 -6.92 -5.54
C ALA A 401 18.72 -7.76 -6.69
N ASP A 402 17.89 -8.57 -7.35
CA ASP A 402 18.27 -9.34 -8.55
C ASP A 402 18.60 -8.40 -9.73
N ALA A 403 17.84 -7.32 -9.92
CA ALA A 403 18.11 -6.31 -10.93
C ALA A 403 19.48 -5.64 -10.72
N ASN A 404 19.77 -5.20 -9.49
CA ASN A 404 21.08 -4.66 -9.11
C ASN A 404 22.20 -5.67 -9.42
N LEU A 405 22.01 -6.94 -9.09
CA LEU A 405 23.00 -8.00 -9.36
C LEU A 405 23.22 -8.21 -10.86
N ALA A 406 22.14 -8.25 -11.64
CA ALA A 406 22.19 -8.46 -13.08
C ALA A 406 22.98 -7.35 -13.78
N VAL A 407 22.69 -6.09 -13.46
CA VAL A 407 23.39 -4.92 -14.01
C VAL A 407 24.84 -4.87 -13.55
N ALA A 408 25.12 -5.13 -12.27
CA ALA A 408 26.48 -5.19 -11.77
C ALA A 408 27.35 -6.22 -12.51
N LYS A 409 26.79 -7.39 -12.85
CA LYS A 409 27.48 -8.44 -13.61
C LYS A 409 27.81 -8.03 -15.04
N GLN A 410 27.10 -7.09 -15.64
CA GLN A 410 27.44 -6.54 -16.95
C GLN A 410 28.74 -5.72 -16.90
N VAL A 411 29.02 -5.09 -15.76
CA VAL A 411 30.23 -4.29 -15.53
C VAL A 411 31.39 -5.16 -15.03
N ASP A 412 31.11 -6.06 -14.09
CA ASP A 412 32.08 -6.96 -13.46
C ASP A 412 31.44 -8.34 -13.24
N GLU A 413 31.73 -9.29 -14.14
CA GLU A 413 31.19 -10.65 -14.09
C GLU A 413 31.54 -11.41 -12.78
N SER A 414 32.49 -10.92 -11.98
CA SER A 414 32.83 -11.53 -10.69
C SER A 414 31.86 -11.19 -9.56
N VAL A 415 30.96 -10.21 -9.75
CA VAL A 415 29.93 -9.84 -8.77
C VAL A 415 28.95 -11.00 -8.58
N VAL A 416 28.79 -11.45 -7.34
CA VAL A 416 27.93 -12.58 -6.98
C VAL A 416 26.88 -12.24 -5.93
N ILE A 417 27.02 -11.11 -5.24
CA ILE A 417 26.14 -10.69 -4.15
C ILE A 417 25.51 -9.34 -4.49
N SER A 418 24.21 -9.19 -4.19
CA SER A 418 23.53 -7.91 -4.10
C SER A 418 22.91 -7.77 -2.72
N LEU A 419 23.16 -6.64 -2.06
CA LEU A 419 22.59 -6.29 -0.76
C LEU A 419 22.08 -4.86 -0.80
N LYS A 420 20.80 -4.66 -0.50
CA LYS A 420 20.20 -3.34 -0.30
C LYS A 420 19.33 -3.33 0.95
N ASN A 421 19.03 -2.16 1.50
CA ASN A 421 18.20 -2.01 2.69
C ASN A 421 16.73 -1.85 2.29
N GLY A 422 15.80 -2.46 3.04
CA GLY A 422 14.36 -2.32 2.82
C GLY A 422 13.87 -0.88 2.96
N GLY A 423 14.55 -0.06 3.77
CA GLY A 423 14.26 1.37 3.90
C GLY A 423 14.35 2.17 2.59
N GLY A 424 15.09 1.66 1.60
CA GLY A 424 15.19 2.22 0.25
C GLY A 424 14.01 1.90 -0.66
N ILE A 425 13.21 0.87 -0.34
CA ILE A 425 11.96 0.53 -1.05
C ILE A 425 10.81 1.25 -0.34
N ARG A 426 10.06 2.05 -1.10
CA ARG A 426 9.18 3.09 -0.55
C ARG A 426 7.71 2.89 -0.87
N ASP A 427 7.41 2.05 -1.85
CA ASP A 427 6.06 1.84 -2.33
C ASP A 427 5.92 0.48 -3.01
N ASN A 428 4.69 0.01 -3.11
CA ASN A 428 4.32 -1.19 -3.85
C ASN A 428 4.31 -0.93 -5.36
N ILE A 429 4.34 -2.00 -6.16
CA ILE A 429 3.97 -1.92 -7.58
C ILE A 429 2.76 -2.84 -7.80
N GLY A 430 1.63 -2.25 -8.18
CA GLY A 430 0.32 -2.88 -8.19
C GLY A 430 -0.72 -2.00 -7.49
N ARG A 431 -1.93 -2.54 -7.31
CA ARG A 431 -3.00 -1.87 -6.58
C ARG A 431 -3.54 -2.74 -5.47
N VAL A 432 -3.91 -2.07 -4.37
CA VAL A 432 -4.65 -2.67 -3.27
C VAL A 432 -6.09 -2.22 -3.40
N LEU A 433 -7.02 -3.16 -3.58
CA LEU A 433 -8.45 -2.87 -3.58
C LEU A 433 -9.03 -3.21 -2.22
N VAL A 434 -9.56 -2.22 -1.52
CA VAL A 434 -10.42 -2.43 -0.35
C VAL A 434 -11.87 -2.36 -0.85
N PRO A 435 -12.65 -3.46 -0.82
CA PRO A 435 -14.00 -3.47 -1.35
C PRO A 435 -14.90 -2.43 -0.65
N THR A 436 -15.59 -1.60 -1.43
CA THR A 436 -16.47 -0.54 -0.94
C THR A 436 -17.50 -1.03 0.09
N GLY A 437 -17.47 -0.46 1.30
CA GLY A 437 -18.38 -0.81 2.39
C GLY A 437 -18.15 -2.18 3.03
N GLY A 438 -17.01 -2.83 2.77
CA GLY A 438 -16.65 -4.13 3.31
C GLY A 438 -15.66 -4.06 4.47
N THR A 439 -15.88 -4.84 5.51
CA THR A 439 -14.86 -5.20 6.52
C THR A 439 -13.95 -6.34 6.02
N GLY A 440 -13.73 -6.44 4.71
CA GLY A 440 -13.02 -7.56 4.07
C GLY A 440 -11.52 -7.31 3.99
N ASP A 441 -10.74 -8.38 3.84
CA ASP A 441 -9.29 -8.28 3.65
C ASP A 441 -8.98 -7.56 2.32
N PRO A 442 -7.94 -6.71 2.25
CA PRO A 442 -7.54 -6.05 1.01
C PRO A 442 -7.18 -7.06 -0.09
N GLU A 443 -7.61 -6.79 -1.33
CA GLU A 443 -7.20 -7.55 -2.51
C GLU A 443 -5.95 -6.93 -3.13
N PHE A 444 -4.87 -7.72 -3.25
CA PHE A 444 -3.60 -7.29 -3.84
C PHE A 444 -3.54 -7.72 -5.31
N LEU A 445 -3.55 -6.75 -6.22
CA LEU A 445 -3.65 -6.98 -7.67
C LEU A 445 -2.49 -6.32 -8.42
N PRO A 446 -2.07 -6.85 -9.58
CA PRO A 446 -1.12 -6.15 -10.45
C PRO A 446 -1.71 -4.82 -10.95
N ASN A 447 -0.85 -4.01 -11.57
CA ASN A 447 -1.24 -2.72 -12.13
C ASN A 447 -2.43 -2.83 -13.09
N GLU A 448 -3.33 -1.85 -13.01
CA GLU A 448 -4.45 -1.75 -13.93
C GLU A 448 -4.00 -1.26 -15.31
N GLU A 449 -4.74 -1.67 -16.35
CA GLU A 449 -4.60 -1.08 -17.68
C GLU A 449 -5.05 0.38 -17.67
N ILE A 450 -4.22 1.27 -18.21
CA ILE A 450 -4.61 2.63 -18.58
C ILE A 450 -4.82 2.63 -20.11
N PRO A 451 -6.08 2.59 -20.61
CA PRO A 451 -6.34 2.38 -22.03
C PRO A 451 -5.61 3.38 -22.93
N GLY A 452 -4.75 2.86 -23.82
CA GLY A 452 -3.95 3.67 -24.75
C GLY A 452 -2.67 4.27 -24.17
N VAL A 453 -2.37 4.04 -22.89
CA VAL A 453 -1.18 4.55 -22.18
C VAL A 453 -0.34 3.39 -21.63
N LYS A 454 -0.92 2.55 -20.75
CA LYS A 454 -0.22 1.45 -20.06
C LYS A 454 -1.04 0.15 -20.14
N PRO A 455 -0.48 -0.99 -20.61
CA PRO A 455 -1.20 -2.26 -20.64
C PRO A 455 -1.47 -2.81 -19.22
N ALA A 456 -2.42 -3.74 -19.08
CA ALA A 456 -2.66 -4.43 -17.81
C ALA A 456 -1.38 -5.11 -17.29
N GLY A 457 -1.10 -4.95 -16.00
CA GLY A 457 0.12 -5.41 -15.36
C GLY A 457 1.38 -4.62 -15.73
N GLY A 458 1.27 -3.60 -16.59
CA GLY A 458 2.40 -2.76 -17.00
C GLY A 458 3.06 -2.05 -15.83
N ILE A 459 4.39 -2.13 -15.79
CA ILE A 459 5.26 -1.42 -14.85
C ILE A 459 5.90 -0.26 -15.61
N SER A 460 5.50 0.95 -15.25
CA SER A 460 5.95 2.20 -15.86
C SER A 460 7.12 2.84 -15.11
N GLU A 461 7.69 3.90 -15.70
CA GLU A 461 8.60 4.83 -15.03
C GLU A 461 8.06 5.30 -13.68
N THR A 462 6.78 5.72 -13.62
CA THR A 462 6.15 6.18 -12.38
C THR A 462 6.13 5.10 -11.31
N ASP A 463 5.82 3.85 -11.69
CA ASP A 463 5.82 2.72 -10.76
C ASP A 463 7.22 2.51 -10.15
N ILE A 464 8.26 2.56 -10.98
CA ILE A 464 9.66 2.37 -10.56
C ILE A 464 10.15 3.54 -9.70
N ALA A 465 9.86 4.78 -10.11
CA ALA A 465 10.24 5.98 -9.38
C ALA A 465 9.59 6.03 -7.99
N ASN A 466 8.31 5.65 -7.88
CA ASN A 466 7.61 5.60 -6.61
C ASN A 466 8.14 4.50 -5.68
N ALA A 467 8.43 3.31 -6.22
CA ALA A 467 9.00 2.22 -5.45
C ALA A 467 10.42 2.55 -4.95
N LEU A 468 11.23 3.24 -5.74
CA LEU A 468 12.65 3.53 -5.48
C LEU A 468 12.96 5.03 -5.46
N ARG A 469 12.24 5.81 -4.63
CA ARG A 469 12.23 7.29 -4.66
C ARG A 469 13.59 7.96 -4.48
N PHE A 470 14.53 7.32 -3.80
CA PHE A 470 15.86 7.89 -3.57
C PHE A 470 16.79 7.73 -4.78
N ASN A 471 16.47 6.81 -5.69
CA ASN A 471 17.25 6.47 -6.87
C ASN A 471 18.75 6.32 -6.59
N ASN A 472 19.10 5.58 -5.53
CA ASN A 472 20.49 5.48 -5.10
C ASN A 472 21.41 4.93 -6.20
N GLU A 473 22.65 5.40 -6.23
CA GLU A 473 23.68 4.86 -7.13
C GLU A 473 24.09 3.45 -6.70
N LEU A 474 24.54 2.62 -7.64
CA LEU A 474 25.11 1.31 -7.34
C LEU A 474 26.63 1.39 -7.17
N SER A 475 27.12 0.77 -6.09
CA SER A 475 28.54 0.66 -5.79
C SER A 475 28.96 -0.80 -5.76
N LEU A 476 30.08 -1.12 -6.40
CA LEU A 476 30.72 -2.43 -6.35
C LEU A 476 31.83 -2.44 -5.30
N LEU A 477 31.80 -3.39 -4.36
CA LEU A 477 32.78 -3.53 -3.30
C LEU A 477 33.27 -4.97 -3.21
N THR A 478 34.49 -5.15 -2.72
CA THR A 478 35.05 -6.45 -2.34
C THR A 478 35.04 -6.55 -0.82
N VAL A 479 34.38 -7.58 -0.30
CA VAL A 479 34.32 -7.89 1.14
C VAL A 479 34.90 -9.26 1.42
N THR A 480 35.49 -9.42 2.60
CA THR A 480 35.85 -10.73 3.13
C THR A 480 34.63 -11.48 3.66
N ALA A 481 34.74 -12.80 3.88
CA ALA A 481 33.70 -13.59 4.53
C ALA A 481 33.31 -13.02 5.91
N THR A 482 34.29 -12.54 6.68
CA THR A 482 34.03 -11.88 7.97
C THR A 482 33.25 -10.58 7.83
N GLU A 483 33.61 -9.74 6.86
CA GLU A 483 32.90 -8.48 6.63
C GLU A 483 31.49 -8.73 6.10
N LEU A 484 31.29 -9.72 5.21
CA LEU A 484 29.96 -10.10 4.73
C LEU A 484 29.05 -10.53 5.89
N LEU A 485 29.52 -11.40 6.78
CA LEU A 485 28.75 -11.77 7.98
C LEU A 485 28.41 -10.53 8.82
N ALA A 486 29.35 -9.62 9.04
CA ALA A 486 29.10 -8.40 9.82
C ALA A 486 28.04 -7.50 9.18
N LEU A 487 27.98 -7.41 7.85
CA LEU A 487 26.95 -6.65 7.13
C LEU A 487 25.56 -7.28 7.33
N VAL A 488 25.44 -8.60 7.17
CA VAL A 488 24.16 -9.31 7.33
C VAL A 488 23.69 -9.27 8.78
N GLU A 489 24.58 -9.50 9.75
CA GLU A 489 24.31 -9.35 11.19
C GLU A 489 23.78 -7.96 11.52
N HIS A 490 24.42 -6.91 10.99
CA HIS A 490 23.96 -5.54 11.19
C HIS A 490 22.55 -5.33 10.64
N GLY A 491 22.26 -5.87 9.46
CA GLY A 491 20.95 -5.78 8.83
C GLY A 491 19.82 -6.37 9.70
N VAL A 492 20.06 -7.53 10.32
CA VAL A 492 19.05 -8.21 11.16
C VAL A 492 19.17 -7.90 12.66
N ALA A 493 20.10 -7.04 13.08
CA ALA A 493 20.38 -6.76 14.51
C ALA A 493 19.19 -6.17 15.27
N SER A 494 18.27 -5.48 14.59
CA SER A 494 17.10 -4.82 15.19
C SER A 494 15.77 -5.55 14.92
N SER A 495 15.79 -6.72 14.28
CA SER A 495 14.58 -7.53 14.08
C SER A 495 13.99 -7.96 15.42
N SER A 496 12.65 -7.99 15.51
CA SER A 496 11.90 -8.47 16.66
C SER A 496 11.12 -9.76 16.31
N THR A 497 10.59 -10.44 17.32
CA THR A 497 9.86 -11.71 17.13
C THR A 497 8.43 -11.51 16.60
N ASP A 498 7.96 -10.28 16.62
CA ASP A 498 6.56 -9.87 16.40
C ASP A 498 6.43 -8.67 15.44
N ASP A 499 7.53 -8.29 14.77
CA ASP A 499 7.62 -7.16 13.83
C ASP A 499 7.22 -5.79 14.39
N SER A 500 7.14 -5.65 15.72
CA SER A 500 6.95 -4.36 16.39
C SER A 500 8.07 -3.34 16.11
N VAL A 501 9.18 -3.79 15.51
CA VAL A 501 10.31 -2.96 15.08
C VAL A 501 10.52 -3.13 13.57
N THR A 502 10.40 -2.04 12.82
CA THR A 502 10.52 -2.00 11.34
C THR A 502 11.75 -1.19 10.90
N PRO A 503 12.98 -1.63 11.22
CA PRO A 503 14.17 -0.83 10.98
C PRO A 503 14.46 -0.73 9.47
N GLY A 504 14.78 0.47 8.97
CA GLY A 504 15.12 0.67 7.56
C GLY A 504 16.30 -0.21 7.07
N ARG A 505 17.19 -0.59 8.00
CA ARG A 505 18.43 -1.34 7.73
C ARG A 505 18.24 -2.82 7.33
N PHE A 506 17.04 -3.39 7.45
CA PHE A 506 16.82 -4.81 7.15
C PHE A 506 17.19 -5.12 5.68
N PRO A 507 17.95 -6.18 5.39
CA PRO A 507 18.52 -6.38 4.06
C PRO A 507 17.54 -7.11 3.14
N GLN A 508 17.37 -6.60 1.91
CA GLN A 508 16.84 -7.34 0.76
C GLN A 508 18.03 -7.78 -0.12
N ILE A 509 17.97 -8.99 -0.67
CA ILE A 509 19.17 -9.69 -1.16
C ILE A 509 19.00 -10.38 -2.52
N GLY A 510 20.12 -10.54 -3.22
CA GLY A 510 20.21 -11.32 -4.46
C GLY A 510 21.56 -12.05 -4.56
N GLY A 511 21.54 -13.25 -5.12
CA GLY A 511 22.75 -14.08 -5.32
C GLY A 511 23.28 -14.79 -4.07
N PHE A 512 22.57 -14.73 -2.96
CA PHE A 512 22.85 -15.50 -1.75
C PHE A 512 21.59 -15.67 -0.92
N SER A 513 21.61 -16.61 0.01
CA SER A 513 20.58 -16.82 1.02
C SER A 513 21.19 -16.89 2.42
N PHE A 514 20.40 -16.55 3.44
CA PHE A 514 20.82 -16.66 4.84
C PHE A 514 19.64 -16.94 5.78
N SER A 515 19.96 -17.50 6.94
CA SER A 515 19.02 -17.76 8.02
C SER A 515 19.45 -17.03 9.28
N PHE A 516 18.49 -16.66 10.12
CA PHE A 516 18.79 -15.97 11.37
C PHE A 516 17.81 -16.34 12.50
N ASP A 517 18.33 -16.40 13.72
CA ASP A 517 17.55 -16.56 14.95
C ASP A 517 17.44 -15.20 15.67
N VAL A 518 16.25 -14.63 15.68
CA VAL A 518 15.97 -13.36 16.36
C VAL A 518 16.17 -13.44 17.88
N ASN A 519 16.09 -14.64 18.47
CA ASN A 519 16.30 -14.84 19.90
C ASN A 519 17.79 -14.79 20.28
N ALA A 520 18.70 -14.92 19.32
CA ALA A 520 20.12 -14.76 19.56
C ALA A 520 20.49 -13.28 19.75
N ALA A 521 21.63 -13.05 20.41
CA ALA A 521 22.13 -11.70 20.66
C ALA A 521 22.47 -11.00 19.34
N PRO A 522 22.22 -9.68 19.19
CA PRO A 522 22.66 -8.94 18.01
C PRO A 522 24.16 -9.12 17.75
N GLY A 523 24.53 -9.53 16.54
CA GLY A 523 25.90 -9.91 16.18
C GLY A 523 26.16 -11.42 16.16
N ASP A 524 25.24 -12.24 16.70
CA ASP A 524 25.27 -13.70 16.69
C ASP A 524 23.95 -14.30 16.12
N ARG A 525 23.19 -13.53 15.32
CA ARG A 525 21.86 -13.92 14.83
C ARG A 525 21.92 -14.84 13.63
N VAL A 526 22.82 -14.61 12.69
CA VAL A 526 22.93 -15.36 11.43
C VAL A 526 23.40 -16.79 11.73
N GLN A 527 22.62 -17.79 11.33
CA GLN A 527 22.94 -19.21 11.58
C GLN A 527 23.53 -19.89 10.34
N SER A 528 23.03 -19.57 9.16
CA SER A 528 23.53 -20.07 7.89
C SER A 528 23.60 -18.94 6.87
N LEU A 529 24.61 -18.97 5.98
CA LEU A 529 24.75 -18.04 4.86
C LEU A 529 25.46 -18.76 3.71
N ALA A 530 24.83 -18.81 2.54
CA ALA A 530 25.38 -19.43 1.34
C ALA A 530 25.27 -18.49 0.13
N ILE A 531 26.36 -18.38 -0.64
CA ILE A 531 26.38 -17.68 -1.92
C ILE A 531 25.90 -18.64 -2.99
N GLU A 532 25.00 -18.22 -3.86
CA GLU A 532 24.24 -19.10 -4.76
C GLU A 532 24.45 -18.75 -6.24
N ASN A 533 24.38 -19.78 -7.09
CA ASN A 533 24.22 -19.62 -8.54
C ASN A 533 22.77 -19.26 -8.89
N ALA A 534 22.55 -18.86 -10.15
CA ALA A 534 21.20 -18.57 -10.65
C ALA A 534 20.23 -19.76 -10.60
N ASP A 535 20.74 -21.00 -10.51
CA ASP A 535 19.94 -22.21 -10.34
C ASP A 535 19.68 -22.59 -8.87
N GLY A 536 20.13 -21.75 -7.92
CA GLY A 536 19.98 -21.95 -6.47
C GLY A 536 20.99 -22.91 -5.87
N SER A 537 22.04 -23.32 -6.61
CA SER A 537 23.11 -24.15 -6.06
C SER A 537 24.16 -23.33 -5.30
N ASP A 538 24.59 -23.85 -4.14
CA ASP A 538 25.63 -23.22 -3.32
C ASP A 538 26.98 -23.16 -4.06
N ILE A 539 27.49 -21.95 -4.28
CA ILE A 539 28.85 -21.63 -4.73
C ILE A 539 29.82 -21.70 -3.55
N ASP A 540 29.43 -21.11 -2.42
CA ASP A 540 30.26 -21.01 -1.22
C ASP A 540 29.36 -20.97 0.03
N VAL A 541 29.63 -21.83 1.01
CA VAL A 541 29.01 -21.76 2.33
C VAL A 541 29.86 -20.86 3.21
N VAL A 542 29.32 -19.69 3.56
CA VAL A 542 30.01 -18.66 4.33
C VAL A 542 29.88 -18.89 5.82
N VAL A 543 28.67 -19.19 6.28
CA VAL A 543 28.34 -19.38 7.70
C VAL A 543 27.56 -20.66 7.84
N GLN A 544 27.91 -21.50 8.81
CA GLN A 544 27.15 -22.70 9.18
C GLN A 544 27.12 -22.83 10.70
N ASN A 545 25.93 -23.01 11.28
CA ASN A 545 25.71 -23.05 12.73
C ASN A 545 26.28 -21.81 13.47
N GLY A 546 26.14 -20.63 12.85
CA GLY A 546 26.61 -19.36 13.40
C GLY A 546 28.13 -19.14 13.33
N GLU A 547 28.88 -20.05 12.70
CA GLU A 547 30.34 -19.93 12.56
C GLU A 547 30.76 -19.79 11.08
N ILE A 548 31.76 -18.95 10.82
CA ILE A 548 32.36 -18.83 9.49
C ILE A 548 33.00 -20.17 9.09
N VAL A 549 32.60 -20.69 7.92
CA VAL A 549 33.20 -21.87 7.30
C VAL A 549 34.34 -21.42 6.39
N GLY A 550 35.45 -22.14 6.36
CA GLY A 550 36.59 -21.86 5.46
C GLY A 550 37.49 -20.69 5.90
N ASP A 551 38.20 -20.09 4.94
CA ASP A 551 39.11 -18.96 5.21
C ASP A 551 38.30 -17.66 5.42
N PRO A 552 38.34 -17.03 6.62
CA PRO A 552 37.58 -15.81 6.89
C PRO A 552 38.00 -14.61 6.03
N SER A 553 39.21 -14.65 5.44
CA SER A 553 39.75 -13.59 4.60
C SER A 553 39.47 -13.79 3.10
N ARG A 554 38.83 -14.90 2.70
CA ARG A 554 38.39 -15.07 1.30
C ARG A 554 37.37 -14.00 0.96
N THR A 555 37.41 -13.56 -0.29
CA THR A 555 36.71 -12.35 -0.72
C THR A 555 35.59 -12.64 -1.71
N PHE A 556 34.52 -11.85 -1.61
CA PHE A 556 33.39 -11.84 -2.54
C PHE A 556 33.23 -10.45 -3.12
N ARG A 557 32.88 -10.40 -4.41
CA ARG A 557 32.52 -9.16 -5.08
C ARG A 557 31.01 -8.97 -4.96
N LEU A 558 30.61 -7.80 -4.48
CA LEU A 558 29.22 -7.45 -4.19
C LEU A 558 28.83 -6.12 -4.87
N VAL A 559 27.53 -5.96 -5.12
CA VAL A 559 26.89 -4.68 -5.41
C VAL A 559 26.00 -4.27 -4.25
N THR A 560 26.00 -2.98 -3.93
CA THR A 560 25.11 -2.37 -2.93
C THR A 560 24.78 -0.93 -3.34
N LEU A 561 23.95 -0.26 -2.55
CA LEU A 561 23.64 1.17 -2.76
C LEU A 561 24.79 2.02 -2.22
N SER A 562 25.16 3.10 -2.92
CA SER A 562 26.19 4.05 -2.47
C SER A 562 25.91 4.60 -1.08
N PHE A 563 24.63 4.90 -0.78
CA PHE A 563 24.15 5.26 0.55
C PHE A 563 24.65 4.29 1.63
N LEU A 564 24.53 2.98 1.41
CA LEU A 564 24.99 1.97 2.36
C LEU A 564 26.51 1.86 2.39
N ALA A 565 27.16 1.90 1.23
CA ALA A 565 28.62 1.90 1.12
C ALA A 565 29.28 3.09 1.84
N ASP A 566 28.56 4.20 1.96
CA ASP A 566 28.96 5.42 2.69
C ASP A 566 28.63 5.38 4.20
N GLY A 567 28.07 4.26 4.70
CA GLY A 567 27.73 4.06 6.10
C GLY A 567 26.27 4.40 6.45
N GLY A 568 25.42 4.61 5.45
CA GLY A 568 23.98 4.73 5.60
C GLY A 568 23.38 3.55 6.36
N ASP A 569 22.33 3.83 7.14
CA ASP A 569 21.71 2.88 8.08
C ASP A 569 22.69 2.23 9.08
N GLY A 570 23.90 2.78 9.20
CA GLY A 570 24.98 2.29 10.07
C GLY A 570 25.70 1.05 9.54
N PHE A 571 25.53 0.68 8.26
CA PHE A 571 26.17 -0.52 7.72
C PHE A 571 27.70 -0.42 7.79
N PRO A 572 28.39 -1.45 8.33
CA PRO A 572 29.83 -1.41 8.55
C PRO A 572 30.63 -1.82 7.31
N PHE A 573 30.40 -1.19 6.16
CA PHE A 573 31.17 -1.47 4.95
C PHE A 573 32.67 -1.14 5.15
N PRO A 574 33.59 -1.98 4.64
CA PRO A 574 35.01 -1.73 4.78
C PRO A 574 35.43 -0.52 3.94
N THR A 575 36.56 0.10 4.32
CA THR A 575 37.13 1.27 3.64
C THR A 575 38.59 1.04 3.23
N GLY A 576 39.07 1.81 2.25
CA GLY A 576 40.46 1.78 1.76
C GLY A 576 40.66 0.96 0.49
N ASP A 577 41.89 0.96 -0.04
CA ASP A 577 42.20 0.47 -1.38
C ASP A 577 41.87 -1.02 -1.62
N ALA A 578 41.93 -1.85 -0.57
CA ALA A 578 41.67 -3.29 -0.66
C ALA A 578 40.19 -3.62 -0.96
N VAL A 579 39.29 -2.68 -0.69
CA VAL A 579 37.84 -2.80 -0.95
C VAL A 579 37.54 -2.73 -2.44
N ASN A 580 38.44 -2.12 -3.23
CA ASN A 580 38.26 -1.94 -4.66
C ASN A 580 36.88 -1.35 -4.99
N ARG A 581 36.46 -0.31 -4.26
CA ARG A 581 35.16 0.34 -4.47
C ARG A 581 35.11 0.96 -5.86
N VAL A 582 34.05 0.66 -6.60
CA VAL A 582 33.73 1.29 -7.89
C VAL A 582 32.28 1.75 -7.83
N ASP A 583 32.08 3.06 -7.80
CA ASP A 583 30.76 3.65 -7.96
C ASP A 583 30.42 3.67 -9.46
N LEU A 584 29.27 3.11 -9.83
CA LEU A 584 28.92 2.86 -11.23
C LEU A 584 28.36 4.08 -11.93
N VAL A 585 27.60 4.90 -11.21
CA VAL A 585 27.11 6.19 -11.72
C VAL A 585 28.30 7.14 -11.80
N THR A 586 28.52 7.71 -12.98
CA THR A 586 29.57 8.72 -13.21
C THR A 586 29.01 10.04 -13.74
N GLU A 587 27.68 10.15 -13.84
CA GLU A 587 26.99 11.41 -14.14
C GLU A 587 27.23 12.41 -13.01
N ASP A 588 27.41 13.69 -13.37
CA ASP A 588 27.51 14.77 -12.38
C ASP A 588 26.12 15.02 -11.78
N PRO A 589 25.90 14.78 -10.47
CA PRO A 589 24.59 15.00 -9.85
C PRO A 589 24.18 16.48 -9.87
N GLU A 590 25.12 17.42 -10.01
CA GLU A 590 24.84 18.85 -10.13
C GLU A 590 24.62 19.31 -11.57
N ALA A 591 24.88 18.44 -12.55
CA ALA A 591 24.71 18.71 -13.97
C ALA A 591 24.36 17.41 -14.75
N PRO A 592 23.21 16.77 -14.46
CA PRO A 592 22.80 15.57 -15.17
C PRO A 592 22.59 15.92 -16.65
N THR A 593 23.26 15.21 -17.55
CA THR A 593 23.09 15.41 -19.00
C THR A 593 22.45 14.16 -19.59
N PRO A 594 21.12 14.14 -19.83
CA PRO A 594 20.42 12.97 -20.35
C PRO A 594 21.00 12.42 -21.67
N ASP A 595 21.70 13.25 -22.44
CA ASP A 595 22.29 12.93 -23.74
C ASP A 595 23.35 11.81 -23.73
N ILE A 596 23.83 11.37 -22.55
CA ILE A 596 24.82 10.27 -22.43
C ILE A 596 24.24 8.97 -21.87
N ARG A 597 22.96 8.96 -21.45
CA ARG A 597 22.31 7.77 -20.89
C ARG A 597 22.11 6.70 -21.96
N THR A 598 22.23 5.45 -21.57
CA THR A 598 22.16 4.29 -22.46
C THR A 598 21.00 3.37 -22.07
N GLY A 599 20.83 2.25 -22.80
CA GLY A 599 19.75 1.31 -22.53
C GLY A 599 18.36 1.80 -22.97
N ASN A 600 17.32 1.13 -22.47
CA ASN A 600 15.91 1.46 -22.68
C ASN A 600 15.41 2.50 -21.66
N ALA A 601 15.99 2.56 -20.47
CA ALA A 601 15.53 3.30 -19.31
C ALA A 601 16.24 4.66 -19.10
N THR A 602 16.18 5.52 -20.12
CA THR A 602 16.89 6.81 -20.10
C THR A 602 16.35 7.87 -19.11
N PHE A 603 15.31 7.57 -18.35
CA PHE A 603 14.72 8.49 -17.36
C PHE A 603 15.57 8.62 -16.09
N ALA A 604 16.30 7.56 -15.74
CA ALA A 604 17.24 7.51 -14.62
C ALA A 604 18.69 7.53 -15.11
N ALA A 605 19.65 7.81 -14.21
CA ALA A 605 21.07 7.77 -14.57
C ALA A 605 21.53 6.32 -14.73
N ASP A 606 22.34 6.04 -15.76
CA ASP A 606 22.91 4.71 -15.99
C ASP A 606 23.51 4.14 -14.69
N PHE A 607 23.14 2.92 -14.33
CA PHE A 607 23.55 2.21 -13.12
C PHE A 607 23.01 2.77 -11.79
N SER A 608 22.00 3.64 -11.81
CA SER A 608 21.20 3.91 -10.61
C SER A 608 20.21 2.76 -10.34
N GLU A 609 19.61 2.71 -9.15
CA GLU A 609 18.68 1.61 -8.84
C GLU A 609 17.39 1.62 -9.69
N GLN A 610 16.88 2.80 -10.08
CA GLN A 610 15.72 2.89 -10.97
C GLN A 610 16.06 2.42 -12.39
N ASP A 611 17.21 2.84 -12.93
CA ASP A 611 17.73 2.38 -14.21
C ASP A 611 17.91 0.85 -14.19
N ALA A 612 18.57 0.34 -13.16
CA ALA A 612 18.85 -1.09 -13.06
C ALA A 612 17.57 -1.95 -13.01
N LEU A 613 16.55 -1.50 -12.25
CA LEU A 613 15.25 -2.19 -12.23
C LEU A 613 14.56 -2.12 -13.59
N ALA A 614 14.53 -0.94 -14.22
CA ALA A 614 13.85 -0.73 -15.48
C ALA A 614 14.46 -1.57 -16.62
N GLU A 615 15.79 -1.58 -16.76
CA GLU A 615 16.47 -2.43 -17.75
C GLU A 615 16.23 -3.91 -17.47
N TYR A 616 16.31 -4.33 -16.21
CA TYR A 616 16.09 -5.72 -15.83
C TYR A 616 14.65 -6.17 -16.13
N LEU A 617 13.66 -5.32 -15.85
CA LEU A 617 12.27 -5.58 -16.23
C LEU A 617 12.12 -5.68 -17.74
N PHE A 618 12.74 -4.79 -18.50
CA PHE A 618 12.59 -4.73 -19.96
C PHE A 618 13.16 -5.97 -20.64
N ASP A 619 14.32 -6.41 -20.17
CA ASP A 619 15.03 -7.55 -20.74
C ASP A 619 14.40 -8.90 -20.38
N ASN A 620 13.70 -9.00 -19.24
CA ASN A 620 13.28 -10.29 -18.68
C ASN A 620 11.75 -10.47 -18.61
N PHE A 621 11.00 -9.37 -18.43
CA PHE A 621 9.60 -9.42 -18.01
C PHE A 621 8.66 -8.63 -18.92
N GLY A 622 8.71 -8.85 -20.24
CA GLY A 622 7.78 -8.26 -21.20
C GLY A 622 6.43 -9.01 -21.31
N GLU A 623 5.58 -8.58 -22.27
CA GLU A 623 4.23 -9.14 -22.49
C GLU A 623 4.18 -10.67 -22.68
N THR A 624 5.23 -11.27 -23.23
CA THR A 624 5.29 -12.72 -23.48
C THR A 624 5.89 -13.53 -22.32
N SER A 625 6.46 -12.87 -21.32
CA SER A 625 7.14 -13.49 -20.19
C SER A 625 7.01 -12.65 -18.93
N PRO A 626 5.77 -12.32 -18.50
CA PRO A 626 5.57 -11.40 -17.39
C PRO A 626 6.14 -11.97 -16.08
N PHE A 627 6.48 -11.07 -15.15
CA PHE A 627 6.86 -11.46 -13.80
C PHE A 627 5.66 -12.08 -13.10
N ASN A 628 5.82 -13.30 -12.55
CA ASN A 628 4.72 -14.08 -11.99
C ASN A 628 5.04 -14.75 -10.65
N ARG A 629 6.09 -14.29 -9.95
CA ARG A 629 6.45 -14.79 -8.62
C ARG A 629 5.67 -14.01 -7.56
N ALA A 630 4.55 -14.57 -7.12
CA ALA A 630 3.74 -13.98 -6.07
C ALA A 630 4.51 -13.87 -4.74
N GLU A 631 4.12 -12.90 -3.92
CA GLU A 631 4.59 -12.79 -2.53
C GLU A 631 4.26 -14.05 -1.73
N THR A 632 5.14 -14.40 -0.80
CA THR A 632 5.00 -15.56 0.07
C THR A 632 4.89 -15.15 1.54
N SER A 633 4.35 -16.03 2.37
CA SER A 633 4.44 -15.79 3.82
C SER A 633 5.87 -16.07 4.31
N ARG A 634 6.23 -15.51 5.47
CA ARG A 634 7.53 -15.73 6.13
C ARG A 634 7.90 -17.20 6.37
N GLU A 635 6.89 -18.08 6.51
CA GLU A 635 7.10 -19.52 6.65
C GLU A 635 7.63 -20.13 5.34
N GLN A 636 7.42 -19.45 4.22
CA GLN A 636 7.75 -19.86 2.86
C GLN A 636 8.95 -19.10 2.27
N ASP A 637 9.42 -18.01 2.89
CA ASP A 637 10.64 -17.27 2.51
C ASP A 637 11.84 -18.19 2.30
N THR A 638 12.55 -18.05 1.19
CA THR A 638 13.62 -19.00 0.82
C THR A 638 15.01 -18.39 0.84
N ARG A 639 15.14 -17.08 0.58
CA ARG A 639 16.42 -16.36 0.60
C ARG A 639 16.71 -15.80 1.97
N ILE A 640 15.70 -15.31 2.70
CA ILE A 640 15.85 -14.70 4.02
C ILE A 640 15.01 -15.48 5.05
N GLN A 641 15.64 -16.43 5.73
CA GLN A 641 14.92 -17.39 6.57
C GLN A 641 14.97 -17.01 8.05
N ASN A 642 13.86 -16.51 8.59
CA ASN A 642 13.73 -16.29 10.03
C ASN A 642 13.35 -17.58 10.75
N LEU A 643 14.24 -18.07 11.61
CA LEU A 643 14.12 -19.38 12.25
C LEU A 643 13.01 -19.49 13.30
N ILE A 644 12.35 -18.38 13.63
CA ILE A 644 11.11 -18.41 14.43
C ILE A 644 9.95 -18.97 13.61
N PHE A 645 9.94 -18.77 12.30
CA PHE A 645 8.79 -19.08 11.44
C PHE A 645 9.02 -20.30 10.56
N ARG A 646 10.27 -20.67 10.28
CA ARG A 646 10.60 -21.83 9.45
C ARG A 646 11.91 -22.50 9.86
N GLU A 647 12.10 -23.72 9.37
CA GLU A 647 13.37 -24.44 9.52
C GLU A 647 14.46 -23.83 8.63
N ASP A 648 15.72 -24.00 9.05
CA ASP A 648 16.89 -23.61 8.26
C ASP A 648 17.08 -24.57 7.08
N THR A 649 16.91 -24.03 5.88
CA THR A 649 17.12 -24.73 4.62
C THR A 649 18.09 -24.00 3.70
N VAL A 650 18.88 -23.05 4.23
CA VAL A 650 19.80 -22.19 3.46
C VAL A 650 20.94 -22.99 2.86
N ILE A 651 21.72 -23.65 3.73
CA ILE A 651 22.73 -24.58 3.24
C ILE A 651 21.95 -25.82 2.88
N GLY A 652 22.02 -26.21 1.61
CA GLY A 652 21.49 -27.49 1.18
C GLY A 652 21.98 -28.51 2.18
N SER A 653 21.06 -29.12 2.95
CA SER A 653 21.46 -30.17 3.86
C SER A 653 22.36 -31.09 3.06
N ALA A 654 23.52 -31.46 3.59
CA ALA A 654 24.09 -32.73 3.23
C ALA A 654 23.13 -33.82 3.73
N SER A 655 21.91 -33.87 3.19
CA SER A 655 21.36 -35.11 2.72
C SER A 655 21.96 -35.30 1.33
N PRO A 656 22.64 -36.43 1.06
CA PRO A 656 23.23 -36.64 -0.25
C PRO A 656 22.12 -36.63 -1.31
N GLY A 657 22.13 -35.59 -2.17
CA GLY A 657 21.42 -35.57 -3.46
C GLY A 657 20.32 -34.52 -3.58
N GLY A 658 20.42 -33.69 -4.63
CA GLY A 658 19.31 -32.88 -5.13
C GLY A 658 18.20 -33.73 -5.78
N PRO A 659 17.40 -33.10 -6.65
CA PRO A 659 15.97 -32.89 -6.43
C PRO A 659 15.15 -34.19 -6.28
N GLY A 660 14.33 -34.24 -5.23
CA GLY A 660 13.03 -34.93 -5.28
C GLY A 660 12.88 -36.28 -4.57
N GLY A 661 13.75 -36.67 -3.65
CA GLY A 661 13.54 -37.90 -2.87
C GLY A 661 14.07 -37.81 -1.44
N ALA A 662 13.20 -38.06 -0.44
CA ALA A 662 13.63 -38.33 0.92
C ALA A 662 14.29 -39.73 0.95
N LEU A 663 15.62 -39.78 1.05
CA LEU A 663 16.39 -41.02 1.08
C LEU A 663 16.51 -41.53 2.53
N LEU A 664 16.15 -42.79 2.77
CA LEU A 664 16.28 -43.46 4.06
C LEU A 664 17.46 -44.43 4.03
N ASP A 665 18.59 -44.09 4.66
CA ASP A 665 19.77 -44.95 4.74
C ASP A 665 19.69 -45.88 5.97
N LEU A 666 19.43 -47.17 5.73
CA LEU A 666 19.32 -48.18 6.78
C LEU A 666 20.55 -49.09 6.87
N ARG A 667 21.64 -48.79 6.14
CA ARG A 667 22.77 -49.72 5.95
C ARG A 667 23.49 -50.07 7.25
N ASP A 668 23.52 -49.14 8.20
CA ASP A 668 24.19 -49.31 9.49
C ASP A 668 23.25 -49.73 10.63
N ILE A 669 21.96 -49.99 10.33
CA ILE A 669 20.98 -50.35 11.35
C ILE A 669 20.82 -51.87 11.47
N VAL A 670 21.07 -52.38 12.68
CA VAL A 670 20.98 -53.80 13.02
C VAL A 670 19.70 -54.07 13.83
N GLY A 671 18.71 -54.69 13.19
CA GLY A 671 17.39 -54.98 13.77
C GLY A 671 16.26 -54.30 13.00
N ASP A 672 15.01 -54.48 13.44
CA ASP A 672 13.86 -53.78 12.87
C ASP A 672 13.82 -52.33 13.37
N VAL A 673 13.44 -51.40 12.49
CA VAL A 673 13.30 -49.97 12.78
C VAL A 673 11.82 -49.61 12.74
N ASP A 674 11.28 -49.13 13.85
CA ASP A 674 9.94 -48.55 13.86
C ASP A 674 9.98 -47.21 13.11
N THR A 675 9.25 -47.13 12.01
CA THR A 675 9.15 -45.92 11.19
C THR A 675 7.73 -45.38 11.26
N ALA A 676 7.62 -44.07 11.48
CA ALA A 676 6.35 -43.34 11.46
C ALA A 676 6.50 -42.13 10.56
N PHE A 677 5.61 -41.99 9.57
CA PHE A 677 5.52 -40.77 8.77
C PHE A 677 4.06 -40.38 8.54
N VAL A 678 3.86 -39.08 8.39
CA VAL A 678 2.54 -38.45 8.26
C VAL A 678 2.51 -37.65 6.97
N VAL A 679 1.55 -37.95 6.10
CA VAL A 679 1.36 -37.22 4.84
C VAL A 679 0.25 -36.20 5.02
N ASN A 680 0.61 -34.91 4.93
CA ASN A 680 -0.31 -33.77 4.96
C ASN A 680 -0.31 -33.10 3.58
N ARG A 681 -1.40 -33.20 2.81
CA ARG A 681 -1.48 -32.53 1.50
C ARG A 681 -2.93 -32.30 1.04
N GLU A 682 -3.18 -31.14 0.45
CA GLU A 682 -4.39 -30.85 -0.35
C GLU A 682 -4.06 -31.00 -1.84
N ALA A 683 -4.66 -31.98 -2.53
CA ALA A 683 -4.40 -32.24 -3.96
C ALA A 683 -5.64 -32.79 -4.68
N ALA A 684 -5.79 -32.51 -5.98
CA ALA A 684 -7.00 -32.83 -6.74
C ALA A 684 -7.30 -34.35 -6.93
N PHE A 685 -6.35 -35.25 -6.62
CA PHE A 685 -6.48 -36.70 -6.79
C PHE A 685 -5.97 -37.47 -5.56
N ASN A 686 -6.37 -38.75 -5.42
CA ASN A 686 -5.81 -39.65 -4.41
C ASN A 686 -4.32 -39.88 -4.66
N ASN A 687 -3.50 -39.81 -3.63
CA ASN A 687 -2.05 -39.93 -3.75
C ASN A 687 -1.56 -41.26 -3.17
N PHE A 688 -0.59 -41.87 -3.85
CA PHE A 688 0.16 -43.02 -3.37
C PHE A 688 1.59 -42.58 -3.08
N VAL A 689 2.09 -42.88 -1.89
CA VAL A 689 3.47 -42.62 -1.48
C VAL A 689 4.07 -43.96 -1.08
N GLY A 690 5.18 -44.35 -1.70
CA GLY A 690 5.88 -45.60 -1.42
C GLY A 690 7.38 -45.43 -1.64
N PHE A 691 8.15 -46.33 -1.03
CA PHE A 691 9.61 -46.37 -1.15
C PHE A 691 10.02 -47.50 -2.09
N TYR A 692 11.18 -47.38 -2.72
CA TYR A 692 11.79 -48.45 -3.52
C TYR A 692 13.29 -48.49 -3.23
N ARG A 693 13.91 -49.65 -3.45
CA ARG A 693 15.33 -49.82 -3.17
C ARG A 693 16.16 -49.24 -4.31
N ILE A 694 17.18 -48.47 -3.94
CA ILE A 694 18.21 -47.94 -4.86
C ILE A 694 19.52 -48.69 -4.63
N ALA A 695 20.29 -48.86 -5.71
CA ALA A 695 21.58 -49.52 -5.73
C ALA A 695 22.73 -48.57 -5.33
N ASP A 696 22.56 -47.25 -5.47
CA ASP A 696 23.52 -46.25 -5.03
C ASP A 696 22.87 -44.96 -4.49
N THR A 697 23.68 -44.06 -3.93
CA THR A 697 23.22 -42.79 -3.35
C THR A 697 22.75 -41.76 -4.37
N ASN A 698 22.90 -42.04 -5.68
CA ASN A 698 22.43 -41.17 -6.75
C ASN A 698 21.05 -41.61 -7.26
N GLY A 699 20.41 -42.57 -6.59
CA GLY A 699 19.11 -43.12 -6.99
C GLY A 699 19.22 -44.20 -8.07
N GLY A 700 20.40 -44.72 -8.39
CA GLY A 700 20.53 -45.75 -9.41
C GLY A 700 19.73 -47.02 -9.10
N ILE A 701 19.12 -47.64 -10.10
CA ILE A 701 18.41 -48.93 -9.97
C ILE A 701 19.22 -50.00 -10.70
N ASP A 702 19.53 -51.08 -9.98
CA ASP A 702 20.04 -52.34 -10.54
C ASP A 702 18.83 -53.21 -10.88
N THR A 703 18.49 -53.27 -12.17
CA THR A 703 17.29 -53.99 -12.63
C THR A 703 17.53 -55.48 -12.80
N ASN A 704 18.80 -55.91 -12.85
CA ASN A 704 19.19 -57.26 -13.19
C ASN A 704 19.84 -58.02 -12.02
N GLY A 705 20.19 -57.32 -10.93
CA GLY A 705 20.72 -57.86 -9.68
C GLY A 705 22.20 -58.21 -9.72
N ASP A 706 22.99 -57.65 -10.65
CA ASP A 706 24.42 -57.93 -10.78
C ASP A 706 25.32 -57.02 -9.93
N GLY A 707 24.73 -56.08 -9.19
CA GLY A 707 25.41 -55.12 -8.33
C GLY A 707 25.93 -53.89 -9.07
N THR A 708 25.53 -53.69 -10.33
CA THR A 708 25.80 -52.47 -11.09
C THR A 708 24.52 -51.71 -11.42
N VAL A 709 24.62 -50.38 -11.46
CA VAL A 709 23.48 -49.51 -11.76
C VAL A 709 23.16 -49.61 -13.26
N ASP A 710 21.94 -50.02 -13.59
CA ASP A 710 21.44 -50.12 -14.97
C ASP A 710 20.75 -48.82 -15.42
N LEU A 711 20.05 -48.15 -14.50
CA LEU A 711 19.24 -46.95 -14.77
C LEU A 711 19.47 -45.89 -13.69
N VAL A 712 19.64 -44.63 -14.09
CA VAL A 712 19.71 -43.48 -13.17
C VAL A 712 18.51 -42.54 -13.32
N PRO A 713 18.17 -41.73 -12.30
CA PRO A 713 17.09 -40.75 -12.40
C PRO A 713 17.23 -39.86 -13.64
N GLY A 714 16.17 -39.81 -14.45
CA GLY A 714 16.15 -39.09 -15.73
C GLY A 714 16.31 -39.98 -16.96
N ASP A 715 16.77 -41.22 -16.80
CA ASP A 715 16.82 -42.19 -17.90
C ASP A 715 15.42 -42.62 -18.35
N ALA A 716 15.28 -42.89 -19.65
CA ALA A 716 14.05 -43.44 -20.20
C ALA A 716 13.77 -44.82 -19.61
N GLY A 717 12.63 -44.98 -18.92
CA GLY A 717 12.22 -46.23 -18.26
C GLY A 717 12.53 -46.30 -16.77
N TYR A 718 13.25 -45.32 -16.21
CA TYR A 718 13.56 -45.26 -14.78
C TYR A 718 12.31 -45.29 -13.89
N THR A 719 11.30 -44.48 -14.20
CA THR A 719 10.05 -44.45 -13.41
C THR A 719 9.32 -45.79 -13.39
N THR A 720 9.34 -46.53 -14.50
CA THR A 720 8.73 -47.87 -14.56
C THR A 720 9.49 -48.85 -13.69
N ALA A 721 10.83 -48.84 -13.76
CA ALA A 721 11.67 -49.69 -12.92
C ALA A 721 11.50 -49.37 -11.42
N ALA A 722 11.38 -48.09 -11.06
CA ALA A 722 11.12 -47.66 -9.68
C ALA A 722 9.76 -48.16 -9.16
N LEU A 723 8.72 -48.10 -10.00
CA LEU A 723 7.39 -48.60 -9.65
C LEU A 723 7.36 -50.13 -9.53
N ASP A 724 8.07 -50.85 -10.40
CA ASP A 724 8.17 -52.31 -10.34
C ASP A 724 8.99 -52.79 -9.13
N ALA A 725 9.84 -51.94 -8.57
CA ALA A 725 10.70 -52.19 -7.40
C ALA A 725 10.15 -51.60 -6.09
N LEU A 726 8.88 -51.19 -6.06
CA LEU A 726 8.23 -50.67 -4.85
C LEU A 726 8.30 -51.68 -3.69
N ALA A 727 8.70 -51.17 -2.53
CA ALA A 727 8.59 -51.83 -1.25
C ALA A 727 7.14 -51.70 -0.77
N ASP A 728 6.28 -52.63 -1.19
CA ASP A 728 4.85 -52.64 -0.84
C ASP A 728 4.58 -52.65 0.68
N ASP A 729 5.57 -53.09 1.46
CA ASP A 729 5.58 -53.10 2.93
C ASP A 729 5.78 -51.71 3.56
N ILE A 730 6.16 -50.69 2.79
CA ILE A 730 6.35 -49.31 3.23
C ILE A 730 5.66 -48.37 2.22
N ALA A 731 4.34 -48.46 2.12
CA ALA A 731 3.55 -47.61 1.24
C ALA A 731 2.23 -47.17 1.88
N ILE A 732 1.78 -45.97 1.54
CA ILE A 732 0.52 -45.39 2.01
C ILE A 732 -0.26 -44.78 0.85
N THR A 733 -1.57 -44.97 0.87
CA THR A 733 -2.50 -44.22 0.01
C THR A 733 -3.26 -43.22 0.86
N THR A 734 -3.23 -41.96 0.47
CA THR A 734 -3.86 -40.85 1.21
C THR A 734 -5.02 -40.28 0.39
N PRO A 735 -6.26 -40.33 0.90
CA PRO A 735 -7.41 -39.65 0.29
C PRO A 735 -7.26 -38.13 0.33
N ASN A 736 -7.91 -37.42 -0.59
CA ASN A 736 -7.90 -35.94 -0.62
C ASN A 736 -8.45 -35.32 0.68
N LEU A 737 -7.86 -34.19 1.11
CA LEU A 737 -8.22 -33.37 2.28
C LEU A 737 -8.19 -34.10 3.64
N ILE A 738 -7.47 -35.23 3.73
CA ILE A 738 -7.38 -36.02 4.95
C ILE A 738 -5.90 -36.38 5.21
N GLN A 739 -5.48 -36.21 6.46
CA GLN A 739 -4.18 -36.68 6.95
C GLN A 739 -4.21 -38.21 7.10
N SER A 740 -3.20 -38.90 6.56
CA SER A 740 -3.01 -40.34 6.78
C SER A 740 -1.62 -40.61 7.34
N GLY A 741 -1.56 -41.41 8.41
CA GLY A 741 -0.32 -41.84 9.05
C GLY A 741 -0.01 -43.30 8.74
N PHE A 742 1.27 -43.61 8.61
CA PHE A 742 1.77 -44.97 8.45
C PHE A 742 2.73 -45.30 9.59
N GLU A 743 2.52 -46.44 10.24
CA GLU A 743 3.42 -47.01 11.24
C GLU A 743 3.77 -48.45 10.83
N ALA A 744 5.05 -48.72 10.56
CA ALA A 744 5.53 -50.08 10.34
C ALA A 744 6.97 -50.27 10.82
N ALA A 745 7.30 -51.54 11.13
CA ALA A 745 8.63 -51.98 11.44
C ALA A 745 9.35 -52.40 10.15
N VAL A 746 10.42 -51.69 9.80
CA VAL A 746 11.24 -51.93 8.60
C VAL A 746 12.49 -52.71 8.98
N ALA A 747 12.72 -53.83 8.30
CA ALA A 747 13.85 -54.70 8.57
C ALA A 747 15.20 -54.06 8.15
N GLY A 748 16.14 -53.92 9.09
CA GLY A 748 17.54 -53.57 8.80
C GLY A 748 18.35 -54.72 8.18
N VAL A 749 19.57 -54.42 7.72
CA VAL A 749 20.39 -55.26 6.80
C VAL A 749 20.71 -56.69 7.29
N ALA A 750 20.47 -57.03 8.56
CA ALA A 750 20.80 -58.35 9.11
C ALA A 750 19.72 -59.44 8.91
N SER A 751 18.55 -59.14 8.34
CA SER A 751 17.50 -60.15 8.05
C SER A 751 17.25 -60.40 6.56
N MET A 752 17.97 -59.72 5.66
CA MET A 752 17.86 -59.92 4.22
C MET A 752 19.09 -60.67 3.66
N PRO A 753 18.92 -61.65 2.76
CA PRO A 753 20.05 -62.35 2.14
C PRO A 753 20.88 -61.35 1.32
N GLN A 754 22.18 -61.33 1.58
CA GLN A 754 23.19 -60.48 0.96
C GLN A 754 22.99 -60.28 -0.55
N PHE A 755 22.77 -59.03 -0.96
CA PHE A 755 23.32 -58.41 -2.16
C PHE A 755 23.51 -56.92 -1.90
#